data_AF-A0A8S3Z6V0-F1
#
_entry.id   AF-A0A8S3Z6V0-F1
#
_cell.length_a   1.000
_cell.length_b   1.000
_cell.length_c   1.000
_cell.angle_alpha   90.00
_cell.angle_beta   90.00
_cell.angle_gamma   90.00
#
_symmetry.space_group_name_H-M   'P 1'
#
loop_
_entity.id
_entity.type
_entity.pdbx_description
1 polymer ?
#
loop_
_entity_poly.entity_id
_entity_poly.type
_entity_poly.pdbx_seq_one_letter_code
_entity_poly.pdbx_strand_id
1 'polypeptide(L)'
;YHTEDIELLFQVLRCFINRFIPQFQFVKDFLDETVAKTYTTEWKRKAFFKFVSVFHDQSWPQELKAKILQYVLIPCFYHSFEKGEGDRLIGGPPAPDQDSDDNVISVFINRVIDPENPFGTSDAVRILLLQFSSLLVEQASAHIHDAANKKQGNKLRRLMTFAWPCLVSKNCVDPATKYHGHLLLAHIIAKFAIHKRIVLQVFHSLLKAHAHEAKTVVRQSLEYLTPAMPSRMEDGNGMLTHWTKKIIVEEGHSVGQLVHILQLVVRHYKVYYPVRHSLLQHMVSSLQRLGFSLSASLEHRKLAVDLADIIIKWELMRIKEEQEGPGEPQSPLPDLSAASTSSSGGAAAQPAAIKRSLSSVSSPQEPKKTKAAGSISGGKSDVNKPIDKQYCDAVANFLLRIACQVNEAASGAVGHSSAGEMLSKRCVALLKLVLRPDVWPNVDLKLSFFDKLLSTATSAQPNISNIVVALELLEFLIGIMKKEMILSSFKPLQRGISVCMNCNNTKVIRAVHKLLMSLMSIFPTESANCSVASKYEELEALYACVSKLIYEGLTNYDKNNGASPSLFSTLMILKSACENNQCYIDRLITIFMKVLTKMTHEHLKTQESSQANRAGQTVQDTDKGGSSELLILSLDLVKNRVGVMSQEMRKSFIGNILAGLIERTGDSKVMRAITKMVEDWIKNKTTIAINQSPSTREKCILLSKLMSNIERRFPADIELNSQFLDLVLFIYRDKDLEHSDLTTKLENAFLAGLRCNQPHIRQKFLETMEKSIPRKIFDRLLYIMCSQNWENMATHFWIKQALELLLGVALKTTGIQSSSPVNLLPSICSVIVMADSQERAEYSALVKVKDEPIDMESVDTIRDE
;
A
#
# COMPACT_ATOMS: atom_id res chain seq x y z
N TYR A 1 18.01 48.33 -14.75
CA TYR A 1 18.77 49.20 -15.66
C TYR A 1 20.08 49.72 -15.05
N HIS A 2 20.25 49.82 -13.73
CA HIS A 2 21.57 50.05 -13.10
C HIS A 2 21.98 48.83 -12.26
N THR A 3 22.64 47.85 -12.87
CA THR A 3 23.13 46.65 -12.16
C THR A 3 24.40 46.94 -11.36
N GLU A 4 25.19 47.95 -11.71
CA GLU A 4 26.47 48.26 -11.04
C GLU A 4 26.33 49.05 -9.71
N ASP A 5 25.16 49.62 -9.42
CA ASP A 5 24.92 50.41 -8.19
C ASP A 5 24.61 49.52 -6.98
N ILE A 6 25.64 48.80 -6.52
CA ILE A 6 25.58 47.88 -5.37
C ILE A 6 25.16 48.62 -4.08
N GLU A 7 25.61 49.86 -3.90
CA GLU A 7 25.28 50.65 -2.70
C GLU A 7 23.80 50.99 -2.63
N LEU A 8 23.18 51.33 -3.77
CA LEU A 8 21.75 51.58 -3.86
C LEU A 8 20.96 50.31 -3.49
N LEU A 9 21.37 49.15 -4.01
CA LEU A 9 20.77 47.86 -3.65
C LEU A 9 20.86 47.58 -2.15
N PHE A 10 22.01 47.88 -1.53
CA PHE A 10 22.18 47.75 -0.08
C PHE A 10 21.24 48.70 0.68
N GLN A 11 21.07 49.95 0.24
CA GLN A 11 20.15 50.88 0.91
C GLN A 11 18.68 50.48 0.74
N VAL A 12 18.30 49.84 -0.37
CA VAL A 12 16.93 49.32 -0.59
C VAL A 12 16.55 48.31 0.49
N LEU A 13 17.49 47.55 1.05
CA LEU A 13 17.24 46.58 2.13
C LEU A 13 16.75 47.21 3.44
N ARG A 14 16.80 48.55 3.58
CA ARG A 14 16.12 49.26 4.68
C ARG A 14 14.62 49.00 4.71
N CYS A 15 14.02 48.57 3.58
CA CYS A 15 12.63 48.14 3.51
C CYS A 15 12.31 46.96 4.47
N PHE A 16 13.31 46.14 4.82
CA PHE A 16 13.17 45.00 5.74
C PHE A 16 13.53 45.31 7.19
N ILE A 17 13.95 46.54 7.48
CA ILE A 17 14.34 46.98 8.82
C ILE A 17 13.17 47.67 9.50
N ASN A 18 12.58 48.66 8.82
CA ASN A 18 11.48 49.43 9.40
C ASN A 18 10.15 48.68 9.24
N ARG A 19 9.21 48.98 10.14
CA ARG A 19 7.85 48.43 10.08
C ARG A 19 7.04 49.22 9.06
N PHE A 20 6.79 48.63 7.91
CA PHE A 20 5.94 49.20 6.88
C PHE A 20 4.65 48.39 6.69
N ILE A 21 3.58 49.04 6.25
CA ILE A 21 2.27 48.42 5.97
C ILE A 21 2.33 47.53 4.69
N PRO A 22 3.04 47.93 3.60
CA PRO A 22 3.18 47.09 2.41
C PRO A 22 4.05 45.84 2.63
N GLN A 23 3.67 44.73 1.98
CA GLN A 23 4.48 43.51 1.94
C GLN A 23 5.56 43.61 0.84
N PHE A 24 6.83 43.62 1.22
CA PHE A 24 7.97 43.65 0.28
C PHE A 24 8.37 42.28 -0.25
N GLN A 25 7.42 41.37 -0.48
CA GLN A 25 7.72 40.03 -0.99
C GLN A 25 8.37 40.10 -2.38
N PHE A 26 7.90 41.00 -3.25
CA PHE A 26 8.49 41.23 -4.58
C PHE A 26 9.99 41.59 -4.53
N VAL A 27 10.44 42.28 -3.47
CA VAL A 27 11.86 42.62 -3.29
C VAL A 27 12.65 41.36 -2.93
N LYS A 28 12.10 40.48 -2.09
CA LYS A 28 12.74 39.19 -1.77
C LYS A 28 12.82 38.31 -3.01
N ASP A 29 11.72 38.19 -3.76
CA ASP A 29 11.67 37.40 -4.99
C ASP A 29 12.67 37.95 -6.02
N PHE A 30 12.79 39.27 -6.15
CA PHE A 30 13.82 39.89 -6.99
C PHE A 30 15.25 39.55 -6.53
N LEU A 31 15.54 39.60 -5.24
CA LEU A 31 16.86 39.27 -4.69
C LEU A 31 17.21 37.79 -4.90
N ASP A 32 16.28 36.88 -4.67
CA ASP A 32 16.50 35.44 -4.80
C ASP A 32 16.51 34.96 -6.26
N GLU A 33 15.53 35.38 -7.07
CA GLU A 33 15.39 34.93 -8.47
C GLU A 33 16.32 35.69 -9.41
N THR A 34 16.43 37.01 -9.27
CA THR A 34 17.19 37.84 -10.21
C THR A 34 18.62 38.02 -9.72
N VAL A 35 18.83 38.60 -8.55
CA VAL A 35 20.19 38.95 -8.07
C VAL A 35 21.03 37.69 -7.80
N ALA A 36 20.51 36.72 -7.05
CA ALA A 36 21.30 35.55 -6.66
C ALA A 36 21.54 34.56 -7.81
N LYS A 37 20.53 34.29 -8.66
CA LYS A 37 20.64 33.29 -9.74
C LYS A 37 21.17 33.84 -11.08
N THR A 38 20.85 35.08 -11.45
CA THR A 38 21.17 35.59 -12.82
C THR A 38 22.42 36.47 -12.90
N TYR A 39 22.83 37.13 -11.81
CA TYR A 39 23.97 38.05 -11.87
C TYR A 39 25.32 37.32 -11.97
N THR A 40 26.29 37.98 -12.59
CA THR A 40 27.63 37.43 -12.88
C THR A 40 28.47 37.25 -11.61
N THR A 41 29.44 36.34 -11.67
CA THR A 41 30.40 36.10 -10.57
C THR A 41 31.22 37.35 -10.23
N GLU A 42 31.60 38.13 -11.23
CA GLU A 42 32.32 39.40 -11.04
C GLU A 42 31.50 40.41 -10.24
N TRP A 43 30.20 40.51 -10.54
CA TRP A 43 29.31 41.37 -9.77
C TRP A 43 29.20 40.92 -8.31
N LYS A 44 29.03 39.62 -8.07
CA LYS A 44 28.94 39.04 -6.72
C LYS A 44 30.22 39.29 -5.91
N ARG A 45 31.38 39.24 -6.58
CA ARG A 45 32.68 39.59 -5.99
C ARG A 45 32.78 41.07 -5.65
N LYS A 46 32.41 41.96 -6.58
CA LYS A 46 32.33 43.42 -6.30
C LYS A 46 31.40 43.72 -5.11
N ALA A 47 30.26 43.03 -5.02
CA ALA A 47 29.31 43.18 -3.93
C ALA A 47 29.91 42.78 -2.57
N PHE A 48 30.69 41.70 -2.53
CA PHE A 48 31.43 41.29 -1.33
C PHE A 48 32.45 42.34 -0.90
N PHE A 49 33.31 42.83 -1.81
CA PHE A 49 34.32 43.84 -1.46
C PHE A 49 33.70 45.17 -1.02
N LYS A 50 32.59 45.58 -1.65
CA LYS A 50 31.82 46.74 -1.20
C LYS A 50 31.26 46.52 0.22
N PHE A 51 30.74 45.33 0.53
CA PHE A 51 30.29 45.00 1.88
C PHE A 51 31.44 45.09 2.91
N VAL A 52 32.64 44.58 2.59
CA VAL A 52 33.82 44.68 3.49
C VAL A 52 34.15 46.15 3.79
N SER A 53 34.10 47.04 2.79
CA SER A 53 34.32 48.48 3.01
C SER A 53 33.25 49.11 3.92
N VAL A 54 31.98 48.71 3.73
CA VAL A 54 30.84 49.18 4.53
C VAL A 54 30.84 48.58 5.94
N PHE A 55 31.44 47.41 6.13
CA PHE A 55 31.42 46.70 7.40
C PHE A 55 32.14 47.48 8.51
N HIS A 56 33.23 48.16 8.20
CA HIS A 56 33.98 49.00 9.16
C HIS A 56 33.42 50.41 9.33
N ASP A 57 32.56 50.86 8.41
CA ASP A 57 31.94 52.19 8.49
C ASP A 57 30.84 52.21 9.57
N GLN A 58 30.97 53.12 10.55
CA GLN A 58 29.99 53.29 11.62
C GLN A 58 28.70 54.00 11.15
N SER A 59 28.71 54.64 9.98
CA SER A 59 27.53 55.31 9.42
C SER A 59 26.41 54.34 9.01
N TRP A 60 26.75 53.07 8.79
CA TRP A 60 25.81 52.01 8.40
C TRP A 60 25.30 51.22 9.61
N PRO A 61 23.97 51.18 9.85
CA PRO A 61 23.38 50.42 10.94
C PRO A 61 23.74 48.93 10.89
N GLN A 62 23.97 48.31 12.05
CA GLN A 62 24.30 46.88 12.13
C GLN A 62 23.16 45.98 11.62
N GLU A 63 21.91 46.39 11.80
CA GLU A 63 20.74 45.68 11.24
C GLU A 63 20.76 45.65 9.72
N LEU A 64 21.21 46.73 9.07
CA LEU A 64 21.36 46.79 7.62
C LEU A 64 22.48 45.89 7.12
N LYS A 65 23.61 45.86 7.83
CA LYS A 65 24.71 44.92 7.58
C LYS A 65 24.23 43.46 7.66
N ALA A 66 23.37 43.14 8.65
CA ALA A 66 22.75 41.82 8.75
C ALA A 66 21.85 41.53 7.54
N LYS A 67 20.98 42.45 7.11
CA LYS A 67 20.11 42.21 5.94
C LYS A 67 20.88 42.01 4.63
N ILE A 68 22.01 42.71 4.45
CA ILE A 68 22.90 42.51 3.30
C ILE A 68 23.47 41.09 3.29
N LEU A 69 23.97 40.60 4.43
CA LEU A 69 24.46 39.23 4.55
C LEU A 69 23.34 38.20 4.28
N GLN A 70 22.16 38.42 4.86
CA GLN A 70 21.03 37.50 4.80
C GLN A 70 20.45 37.33 3.38
N TYR A 71 20.19 38.45 2.68
CA TYR A 71 19.44 38.42 1.42
C TYR A 71 20.29 38.61 0.16
N VAL A 72 21.53 39.11 0.29
CA VAL A 72 22.40 39.33 -0.87
C VAL A 72 23.58 38.37 -0.86
N LEU A 73 24.46 38.45 0.15
CA LEU A 73 25.74 37.73 0.10
C LEU A 73 25.58 36.21 0.24
N ILE A 74 24.88 35.73 1.28
CA ILE A 74 24.72 34.28 1.48
C ILE A 74 24.04 33.60 0.28
N PRO A 75 22.88 34.08 -0.25
CA PRO A 75 22.24 33.47 -1.41
C PRO A 75 23.08 33.56 -2.70
N CYS A 76 23.74 34.70 -2.95
CA CYS A 76 24.60 34.85 -4.13
C CYS A 76 25.76 33.87 -4.14
N PHE A 77 26.41 33.68 -2.99
CA PHE A 77 27.53 32.77 -2.85
C PHE A 77 27.08 31.31 -2.93
N TYR A 78 25.97 30.96 -2.26
CA TYR A 78 25.39 29.62 -2.32
C TYR A 78 25.10 29.17 -3.76
N HIS A 79 24.37 29.98 -4.54
CA HIS A 79 24.06 29.65 -5.92
C HIS A 79 25.28 29.62 -6.85
N SER A 80 26.32 30.41 -6.55
CA SER A 80 27.57 30.35 -7.34
C SER A 80 28.36 29.08 -7.06
N PHE A 81 28.36 28.60 -5.81
CA PHE A 81 28.95 27.32 -5.44
C PHE A 81 28.17 26.14 -6.05
N GLU A 82 26.84 26.18 -6.06
CA GLU A 82 26.03 25.15 -6.73
C GLU A 82 26.28 25.05 -8.24
N LYS A 83 26.52 26.20 -8.91
CA LYS A 83 26.88 26.23 -10.34
C LYS A 83 28.32 25.79 -10.65
N GLY A 84 29.12 25.47 -9.63
CA GLY A 84 30.53 25.12 -9.79
C GLY A 84 31.44 26.30 -10.12
N GLU A 85 30.98 27.54 -9.95
CA GLU A 85 31.74 28.77 -10.25
C GLU A 85 32.59 29.27 -9.06
N GLY A 86 32.81 28.41 -8.05
CA GLY A 86 33.44 28.75 -6.78
C GLY A 86 34.84 29.36 -6.91
N ASP A 87 35.73 28.76 -7.71
CA ASP A 87 37.11 29.24 -7.85
C ASP A 87 37.19 30.63 -8.52
N ARG A 88 36.28 30.89 -9.46
CA ARG A 88 36.15 32.21 -10.12
C ARG A 88 35.59 33.27 -9.17
N LEU A 89 34.68 32.88 -8.28
CA LEU A 89 34.13 33.78 -7.26
C LEU A 89 35.16 34.14 -6.19
N ILE A 90 35.98 33.17 -5.78
CA ILE A 90 36.99 33.34 -4.73
C ILE A 90 38.18 34.17 -5.24
N GLY A 91 38.57 34.01 -6.51
CA GLY A 91 39.58 34.83 -7.18
C GLY A 91 40.90 34.11 -7.50
N GLY A 92 40.90 32.78 -7.65
CA GLY A 92 42.11 32.02 -8.02
C GLY A 92 42.05 30.53 -7.65
N PRO A 93 43.09 29.74 -7.98
CA PRO A 93 43.22 28.35 -7.53
C PRO A 93 43.50 28.26 -6.02
N PRO A 94 43.27 27.09 -5.38
CA PRO A 94 43.41 26.91 -3.94
C PRO A 94 44.84 27.17 -3.45
N ALA A 95 45.03 28.29 -2.74
CA ALA A 95 46.28 28.70 -2.11
C ALA A 95 46.07 28.95 -0.60
N PRO A 96 46.02 27.90 0.24
CA PRO A 96 45.69 28.02 1.66
C PRO A 96 46.73 28.84 2.45
N ASP A 97 48.02 28.74 2.10
CA ASP A 97 49.13 29.35 2.83
C ASP A 97 49.49 30.78 2.39
N GLN A 98 48.92 31.28 1.28
CA GLN A 98 49.14 32.64 0.79
C GLN A 98 47.96 33.53 1.14
N ASP A 99 48.23 34.71 1.70
CA ASP A 99 47.23 35.75 1.87
C ASP A 99 47.27 36.71 0.68
N SER A 100 46.12 36.82 -0.01
CA SER A 100 45.92 37.75 -1.11
C SER A 100 44.78 38.69 -0.78
N ASP A 101 44.99 39.99 -0.96
CA ASP A 101 43.95 41.02 -0.83
C ASP A 101 42.88 40.93 -1.93
N ASP A 102 43.13 40.13 -2.97
CA ASP A 102 42.17 39.87 -4.05
C ASP A 102 41.34 38.58 -3.78
N ASN A 103 41.76 37.74 -2.83
CA ASN A 103 41.05 36.51 -2.49
C ASN A 103 39.94 36.79 -1.45
N VAL A 104 38.70 36.47 -1.82
CA VAL A 104 37.51 36.70 -0.99
C VAL A 104 37.62 36.03 0.39
N ILE A 105 38.20 34.84 0.48
CA ILE A 105 38.34 34.08 1.73
C ILE A 105 39.40 34.70 2.64
N SER A 106 40.55 35.08 2.10
CA SER A 106 41.60 35.77 2.86
C SER A 106 41.08 37.10 3.40
N VAL A 107 40.39 37.89 2.58
CA VAL A 107 39.83 39.18 2.99
C VAL A 107 38.72 39.02 4.01
N PHE A 108 37.83 38.02 3.85
CA PHE A 108 36.80 37.71 4.84
C PHE A 108 37.40 37.37 6.20
N ILE A 109 38.35 36.43 6.25
CA ILE A 109 38.95 35.95 7.50
C ILE A 109 39.85 37.00 8.17
N ASN A 110 40.54 37.84 7.38
CA ASN A 110 41.48 38.82 7.93
C ASN A 110 40.86 40.17 8.27
N ARG A 111 39.85 40.62 7.51
CA ARG A 111 39.23 41.95 7.70
C ARG A 111 37.84 41.90 8.33
N VAL A 112 37.05 40.85 8.12
CA VAL A 112 35.67 40.80 8.66
C VAL A 112 35.60 40.02 9.97
N ILE A 113 36.37 38.94 10.10
CA ILE A 113 36.42 38.15 11.32
C ILE A 113 37.44 38.75 12.28
N ASP A 114 36.96 39.27 13.41
CA ASP A 114 37.79 39.69 14.53
C ASP A 114 37.79 38.61 15.64
N PRO A 115 38.89 37.85 15.81
CA PRO A 115 38.99 36.83 16.85
C PRO A 115 39.22 37.41 18.25
N GLU A 116 39.70 38.66 18.36
CA GLU A 116 40.07 39.30 19.63
C GLU A 116 38.89 40.02 20.27
N ASN A 117 37.94 40.53 19.47
CA ASN A 117 36.67 41.09 19.93
C ASN A 117 35.43 40.35 19.38
N PRO A 118 35.15 39.12 19.85
CA PRO A 118 34.07 38.29 19.31
C PRO A 118 32.65 38.86 19.54
N PHE A 119 32.47 39.83 20.45
CA PHE A 119 31.18 40.46 20.75
C PHE A 119 31.07 41.91 20.22
N GLY A 120 31.99 42.36 19.36
CA GLY A 120 31.99 43.72 18.81
C GLY A 120 30.82 44.03 17.87
N THR A 121 30.09 43.01 17.40
CA THR A 121 28.93 43.14 16.50
C THR A 121 27.66 42.59 17.15
N SER A 122 26.48 43.08 16.76
CA SER A 122 25.19 42.55 17.19
C SER A 122 25.04 41.06 16.91
N ASP A 123 24.21 40.39 17.72
CA ASP A 123 23.94 38.94 17.58
C ASP A 123 23.43 38.57 16.19
N ALA A 124 22.59 39.42 15.57
CA ALA A 124 22.07 39.18 14.21
C ALA A 124 23.19 39.15 13.16
N VAL A 125 24.13 40.09 13.22
CA VAL A 125 25.30 40.11 12.31
C VAL A 125 26.20 38.92 12.59
N ARG A 126 26.47 38.63 13.88
CA ARG A 126 27.31 37.50 14.29
C ARG A 126 26.77 36.15 13.81
N ILE A 127 25.47 35.91 13.95
CA ILE A 127 24.81 34.68 13.46
C ILE A 127 25.03 34.53 11.96
N LEU A 128 24.82 35.59 11.18
CA LEU A 128 24.97 35.55 9.73
C LEU A 128 26.42 35.40 9.28
N LEU A 129 27.37 36.00 10.01
CA LEU A 129 28.80 35.76 9.78
C LEU A 129 29.19 34.32 10.07
N LEU A 130 28.64 33.69 11.11
CA LEU A 130 28.83 32.26 11.42
C LEU A 130 28.22 31.35 10.33
N GLN A 131 27.03 31.69 9.82
CA GLN A 131 26.39 30.98 8.70
C GLN A 131 27.22 31.11 7.41
N PHE A 132 27.65 32.32 7.07
CA PHE A 132 28.49 32.56 5.90
C PHE A 132 29.86 31.87 6.02
N SER A 133 30.47 31.88 7.21
CA SER A 133 31.68 31.10 7.50
C SER A 133 31.46 29.60 7.31
N SER A 134 30.28 29.08 7.70
CA SER A 134 29.94 27.66 7.53
C SER A 134 29.84 27.29 6.05
N LEU A 135 29.20 28.14 5.24
CA LEU A 135 29.11 27.97 3.78
C LEU A 135 30.49 27.92 3.12
N LEU A 136 31.39 28.85 3.51
CA LEU A 136 32.75 28.89 2.98
C LEU A 136 33.55 27.64 3.38
N VAL A 137 33.41 27.14 4.61
CA VAL A 137 34.05 25.90 5.04
C VAL A 137 33.50 24.69 4.29
N GLU A 138 32.20 24.66 4.00
CA GLU A 138 31.58 23.55 3.29
C GLU A 138 32.04 23.44 1.83
N GLN A 139 32.01 24.56 1.12
CA GLN A 139 32.19 24.63 -0.35
C GLN A 139 33.61 25.00 -0.78
N ALA A 140 34.38 25.68 0.07
CA ALA A 140 35.71 26.19 -0.26
C ALA A 140 36.79 25.74 0.73
N SER A 141 36.65 24.53 1.31
CA SER A 141 37.60 24.02 2.32
C SER A 141 39.06 24.02 1.85
N ALA A 142 39.32 23.71 0.57
CA ALA A 142 40.66 23.66 -0.01
C ALA A 142 41.38 25.03 -0.04
N HIS A 143 40.62 26.13 -0.07
CA HIS A 143 41.15 27.49 -0.03
C HIS A 143 41.48 27.97 1.40
N ILE A 144 40.93 27.29 2.42
CA ILE A 144 41.08 27.65 3.83
C ILE A 144 42.24 26.90 4.46
N HIS A 145 42.34 25.58 4.23
CA HIS A 145 43.40 24.74 4.78
C HIS A 145 43.57 23.46 3.96
N ASP A 146 44.79 22.98 3.82
CA ASP A 146 45.04 21.67 3.20
C ASP A 146 44.65 20.54 4.17
N ALA A 147 43.72 19.69 3.75
CA ALA A 147 43.22 18.57 4.54
C ALA A 147 44.31 17.54 4.90
N ALA A 148 45.41 17.46 4.14
CA ALA A 148 46.54 16.58 4.42
C ALA A 148 47.47 17.11 5.52
N ASN A 149 47.46 18.43 5.77
CA ASN A 149 48.36 19.06 6.73
C ASN A 149 47.80 19.01 8.16
N LYS A 150 48.50 18.28 9.05
CA LYS A 150 48.11 18.14 10.48
C LYS A 150 48.31 19.42 11.30
N LYS A 151 49.14 20.36 10.85
CA LYS A 151 49.30 21.66 11.53
C LYS A 151 48.16 22.58 11.08
N GLN A 152 47.41 23.13 12.03
CA GLN A 152 46.33 24.08 11.73
C GLN A 152 46.89 25.35 11.10
N GLY A 153 46.46 25.67 9.87
CA GLY A 153 46.80 26.91 9.19
C GLY A 153 46.24 28.14 9.91
N ASN A 154 46.81 29.32 9.63
CA ASN A 154 46.42 30.58 10.28
C ASN A 154 44.94 30.94 10.04
N LYS A 155 44.45 30.76 8.81
CA LYS A 155 43.04 31.00 8.42
C LYS A 155 42.07 30.10 9.21
N LEU A 156 42.38 28.81 9.30
CA LEU A 156 41.61 27.85 10.09
C LEU A 156 41.62 28.18 11.59
N ARG A 157 42.77 28.57 12.14
CA ARG A 157 42.89 29.00 13.55
C ARG A 157 41.99 30.19 13.85
N ARG A 158 41.96 31.21 12.99
CA ARG A 158 41.10 32.39 13.17
C ARG A 158 39.61 32.02 13.20
N LEU A 159 39.16 31.18 12.27
CA LEU A 159 37.78 30.67 12.24
C LEU A 159 37.40 29.88 13.51
N MET A 160 38.31 29.02 13.99
CA MET A 160 38.09 28.27 15.24
C MET A 160 38.02 29.19 16.47
N THR A 161 38.91 30.18 16.57
CA THR A 161 38.91 31.15 17.67
C THR A 161 37.63 31.99 17.65
N PHE A 162 37.14 32.38 16.46
CA PHE A 162 35.88 33.12 16.34
C PHE A 162 34.65 32.34 16.84
N ALA A 163 34.63 31.01 16.65
CA ALA A 163 33.58 30.13 17.15
C ALA A 163 33.79 29.67 18.62
N TRP A 164 34.99 29.85 19.18
CA TRP A 164 35.36 29.39 20.52
C TRP A 164 34.47 29.90 21.66
N PRO A 165 34.00 31.17 21.67
CA PRO A 165 33.10 31.67 22.71
C PRO A 165 31.83 30.83 22.89
N CYS A 166 31.38 30.14 21.83
CA CYS A 166 30.20 29.27 21.87
C CYS A 166 30.43 27.96 22.66
N LEU A 167 31.69 27.56 22.87
CA LEU A 167 32.08 26.37 23.64
C LEU A 167 32.29 26.65 25.14
N VAL A 168 32.37 27.92 25.52
CA VAL A 168 32.61 28.36 26.91
C VAL A 168 31.27 28.54 27.61
N SER A 169 31.00 27.73 28.64
CA SER A 169 29.74 27.78 29.40
C SER A 169 29.51 29.06 30.21
N LYS A 170 30.58 29.82 30.48
CA LYS A 170 30.53 31.07 31.27
C LYS A 170 30.16 32.31 30.47
N ASN A 171 30.22 32.23 29.14
CA ASN A 171 29.84 33.36 28.29
C ASN A 171 28.33 33.28 28.05
N CYS A 172 27.57 34.27 28.53
CA CYS A 172 26.13 34.39 28.27
C CYS A 172 25.90 34.73 26.80
N VAL A 173 25.94 33.71 25.94
CA VAL A 173 25.63 33.82 24.51
C VAL A 173 24.20 33.35 24.30
N ASP A 174 23.43 34.11 23.52
CA ASP A 174 22.08 33.72 23.08
C ASP A 174 22.09 32.29 22.48
N PRO A 175 21.08 31.44 22.77
CA PRO A 175 21.02 30.08 22.23
C PRO A 175 21.21 29.99 20.72
N ALA A 176 20.66 30.91 19.92
CA ALA A 176 20.81 30.88 18.47
C ALA A 176 22.27 31.13 18.06
N THR A 177 22.91 32.15 18.63
CA THR A 177 24.34 32.45 18.39
C THR A 177 25.24 31.30 18.85
N LYS A 178 24.93 30.67 19.99
CA LYS A 178 25.66 29.52 20.51
C LYS A 178 25.63 28.34 19.53
N TYR A 179 24.45 27.94 19.04
CA TYR A 179 24.36 26.77 18.16
C TYR A 179 24.79 27.04 16.72
N HIS A 180 24.71 28.27 16.22
CA HIS A 180 25.36 28.64 14.96
C HIS A 180 26.89 28.59 15.04
N GLY A 181 27.47 28.85 16.22
CA GLY A 181 28.90 28.58 16.46
C GLY A 181 29.23 27.09 16.42
N HIS A 182 28.38 26.24 17.02
CA HIS A 182 28.53 24.79 16.94
C HIS A 182 28.36 24.27 15.50
N LEU A 183 27.49 24.90 14.69
CA LEU A 183 27.32 24.59 13.28
C LEU A 183 28.61 24.82 12.49
N LEU A 184 29.27 25.97 12.69
CA LEU A 184 30.56 26.26 12.06
C LEU A 184 31.62 25.23 12.48
N LEU A 185 31.69 24.90 13.78
CA LEU A 185 32.62 23.88 14.28
C LEU A 185 32.31 22.49 13.71
N ALA A 186 31.04 22.13 13.52
CA ALA A 186 30.64 20.88 12.90
C ALA A 186 31.13 20.78 11.45
N HIS A 187 31.00 21.84 10.65
CA HIS A 187 31.54 21.89 9.28
C HIS A 187 33.07 21.79 9.26
N ILE A 188 33.75 22.49 10.18
CA ILE A 188 35.20 22.44 10.32
C ILE A 188 35.66 21.00 10.66
N ILE A 189 35.01 20.34 11.62
CA ILE A 189 35.33 18.95 12.00
C ILE A 189 35.02 17.98 10.86
N ALA A 190 33.97 18.22 10.08
CA ALA A 190 33.61 17.38 8.95
C ALA A 190 34.66 17.42 7.83
N LYS A 191 35.34 18.56 7.61
CA LYS A 191 36.32 18.73 6.52
C LYS A 191 37.78 18.59 6.95
N PHE A 192 38.17 19.06 8.14
CA PHE A 192 39.56 19.13 8.58
C PHE A 192 39.89 18.20 9.75
N ALA A 193 41.18 17.89 9.93
CA ALA A 193 41.67 17.12 11.07
C ALA A 193 41.74 18.01 12.32
N ILE A 194 40.85 17.76 13.30
CA ILE A 194 40.74 18.53 14.54
C ILE A 194 41.04 17.64 15.74
N HIS A 195 41.61 18.24 16.80
CA HIS A 195 41.96 17.52 18.01
C HIS A 195 40.73 16.92 18.73
N LYS A 196 40.83 15.63 19.13
CA LYS A 196 39.73 14.83 19.68
C LYS A 196 38.95 15.47 20.84
N ARG A 197 39.60 16.26 21.70
CA ARG A 197 38.93 16.94 22.84
C ARG A 197 37.88 17.95 22.36
N ILE A 198 38.18 18.72 21.31
CA ILE A 198 37.27 19.74 20.78
C ILE A 198 36.08 19.04 20.13
N VAL A 199 36.34 17.98 19.35
CA VAL A 199 35.31 17.16 18.71
C VAL A 199 34.32 16.62 19.73
N LEU A 200 34.80 16.02 20.83
CA LEU A 200 33.95 15.50 21.90
C LEU A 200 33.17 16.59 22.65
N GLN A 201 33.79 17.76 22.87
CA GLN A 201 33.14 18.88 23.55
C GLN A 201 31.96 19.44 22.72
N VAL A 202 32.17 19.63 21.41
CA VAL A 202 31.11 20.07 20.47
C VAL A 202 29.99 19.02 20.41
N PHE A 203 30.37 17.75 20.28
CA PHE A 203 29.40 16.65 20.21
C PHE A 203 28.54 16.57 21.47
N HIS A 204 29.16 16.53 22.65
CA HIS A 204 28.45 16.48 23.93
C HIS A 204 27.50 17.67 24.14
N SER A 205 27.93 18.89 23.78
CA SER A 205 27.09 20.09 23.87
C SER A 205 25.86 20.00 22.96
N LEU A 206 26.02 19.51 21.72
CA LEU A 206 24.91 19.31 20.77
C LEU A 206 23.96 18.19 21.20
N LEU A 207 24.47 17.14 21.85
CA LEU A 207 23.62 16.08 22.40
C LEU A 207 22.73 16.60 23.53
N LYS A 208 23.18 17.55 24.35
CA LYS A 208 22.38 18.15 25.43
C LYS A 208 21.40 19.24 24.97
N ALA A 209 21.49 19.64 23.70
CA ALA A 209 20.78 20.79 23.15
C ALA A 209 19.32 20.47 22.75
N HIS A 210 18.45 20.20 23.73
CA HIS A 210 17.05 19.84 23.51
C HIS A 210 16.07 21.02 23.53
N ALA A 211 16.55 22.26 23.61
CA ALA A 211 15.70 23.45 23.60
C ALA A 211 15.01 23.63 22.24
N HIS A 212 13.72 24.00 22.24
CA HIS A 212 12.90 24.05 21.03
C HIS A 212 13.35 25.15 20.04
N GLU A 213 13.78 26.30 20.56
CA GLU A 213 14.11 27.51 19.79
C GLU A 213 15.27 27.32 18.79
N ALA A 214 16.20 26.40 19.07
CA ALA A 214 17.37 26.16 18.23
C ALA A 214 17.42 24.76 17.61
N LYS A 215 16.30 24.02 17.65
CA LYS A 215 16.24 22.62 17.21
C LYS A 215 16.70 22.40 15.77
N THR A 216 16.39 23.34 14.86
CA THR A 216 16.76 23.27 13.44
C THR A 216 18.28 23.33 13.25
N VAL A 217 18.93 24.31 13.89
CA VAL A 217 20.39 24.53 13.81
C VAL A 217 21.17 23.38 14.47
N VAL A 218 20.71 22.91 15.63
CA VAL A 218 21.30 21.75 16.31
C VAL A 218 21.20 20.50 15.42
N ARG A 219 20.03 20.28 14.82
CA ARG A 219 19.79 19.17 13.90
C ARG A 219 20.69 19.23 12.66
N GLN A 220 20.90 20.40 12.08
CA GLN A 220 21.83 20.60 10.96
C GLN A 220 23.28 20.34 11.41
N SER A 221 23.68 20.84 12.59
CA SER A 221 25.03 20.64 13.12
C SER A 221 25.36 19.16 13.34
N LEU A 222 24.40 18.40 13.91
CA LEU A 222 24.54 16.97 14.10
C LEU A 222 24.58 16.19 12.78
N GLU A 223 23.99 16.71 11.71
CA GLU A 223 23.96 16.06 10.40
C GLU A 223 25.35 15.95 9.77
N TYR A 224 26.19 16.97 9.94
CA TYR A 224 27.59 16.94 9.53
C TYR A 224 28.50 16.25 10.55
N LEU A 225 28.27 16.48 11.85
CA LEU A 225 29.17 15.99 12.88
C LEU A 225 29.06 14.48 13.11
N THR A 226 27.84 13.94 13.18
CA THR A 226 27.60 12.52 13.52
C THR A 226 28.29 11.54 12.55
N PRO A 227 28.20 11.68 11.21
CA PRO A 227 28.92 10.81 10.28
C PRO A 227 30.44 11.04 10.28
N ALA A 228 30.92 12.23 10.66
CA ALA A 228 32.36 12.51 10.75
C ALA A 228 33.00 11.90 12.02
N MET A 229 32.23 11.65 13.08
CA MET A 229 32.76 11.16 14.37
C MET A 229 33.58 9.86 14.24
N PRO A 230 33.10 8.78 13.58
CA PRO A 230 33.85 7.54 13.46
C PRO A 230 35.16 7.66 12.68
N SER A 231 35.23 8.54 11.68
CA SER A 231 36.42 8.68 10.83
C SER A 231 37.48 9.60 11.42
N ARG A 232 37.12 10.48 12.36
CA ARG A 232 38.01 11.48 12.94
C ARG A 232 38.82 10.98 14.14
N MET A 233 38.52 9.80 14.67
CA MET A 233 39.30 9.20 15.77
C MET A 233 39.23 7.67 15.73
N GLU A 234 40.31 7.00 16.14
CA GLU A 234 40.43 5.53 16.10
C GLU A 234 39.36 4.82 16.95
N ASP A 235 38.97 5.41 18.08
CA ASP A 235 37.88 4.95 18.96
C ASP A 235 36.56 5.72 18.72
N GLY A 236 36.31 6.17 17.50
CA GLY A 236 35.18 7.06 17.19
C GLY A 236 33.83 6.40 17.41
N ASN A 237 33.71 5.12 17.04
CA ASN A 237 32.51 4.32 17.28
C ASN A 237 32.28 4.06 18.77
N GLY A 238 33.34 3.81 19.56
CA GLY A 238 33.25 3.62 21.00
C GLY A 238 32.81 4.89 21.72
N MET A 239 33.38 6.04 21.36
CA MET A 239 33.01 7.34 21.93
C MET A 239 31.60 7.78 21.53
N LEU A 240 31.21 7.56 20.28
CA LEU A 240 29.84 7.79 19.80
C LEU A 240 28.82 7.02 20.65
N THR A 241 29.11 5.75 20.90
CA THR A 241 28.29 4.86 21.74
C THR A 241 28.26 5.35 23.18
N HIS A 242 29.42 5.62 23.77
CA HIS A 242 29.55 5.99 25.18
C HIS A 242 28.70 7.22 25.50
N TRP A 243 28.84 8.31 24.73
CA TRP A 243 28.11 9.55 24.99
C TRP A 243 26.62 9.45 24.67
N THR A 244 26.24 8.73 23.60
CA THR A 244 24.83 8.48 23.29
C THR A 244 24.16 7.67 24.41
N LYS A 245 24.80 6.57 24.84
CA LYS A 245 24.32 5.72 25.94
C LYS A 245 24.26 6.48 27.26
N LYS A 246 25.31 7.24 27.58
CA LYS A 246 25.40 8.02 28.82
C LYS A 246 24.23 8.98 28.96
N ILE A 247 23.89 9.71 27.91
CA ILE A 247 22.78 10.67 27.95
C ILE A 247 21.42 9.97 28.03
N ILE A 248 21.23 8.85 27.32
CA ILE A 248 19.98 8.06 27.45
C ILE A 248 19.79 7.54 28.87
N VAL A 249 20.86 7.13 29.55
CA VAL A 249 20.80 6.57 30.92
C VAL A 249 20.70 7.66 31.99
N GLU A 250 21.57 8.67 31.94
CA GLU A 250 21.67 9.70 33.00
C GLU A 250 20.60 10.79 32.86
N GLU A 251 20.28 11.23 31.64
CA GLU A 251 19.39 12.38 31.37
C GLU A 251 18.09 11.97 30.66
N GLY A 252 17.91 10.68 30.36
CA GLY A 252 16.72 10.16 29.69
C GLY A 252 15.43 10.26 30.52
N HIS A 253 15.50 10.65 31.79
CA HIS A 253 14.31 10.94 32.61
C HIS A 253 13.48 12.08 32.02
N SER A 254 14.12 13.09 31.41
CA SER A 254 13.43 14.15 30.66
C SER A 254 12.98 13.64 29.29
N VAL A 255 11.67 13.69 29.02
CA VAL A 255 11.11 13.22 27.73
C VAL A 255 11.66 14.03 26.56
N GLY A 256 11.87 15.35 26.73
CA GLY A 256 12.42 16.19 25.66
C GLY A 256 13.85 15.81 25.28
N GLN A 257 14.71 15.55 26.27
CA GLN A 257 16.07 15.09 26.05
C GLN A 257 16.11 13.68 25.43
N LEU A 258 15.25 12.78 25.93
CA LEU A 258 15.13 11.43 25.37
C LEU A 258 14.67 11.46 23.90
N VAL A 259 13.67 12.26 23.58
CA VAL A 259 13.16 12.46 22.20
C VAL A 259 14.25 13.01 21.29
N HIS A 260 15.02 14.00 21.74
CA HIS A 260 16.13 14.59 20.98
C HIS A 260 17.18 13.55 20.59
N ILE A 261 17.65 12.75 21.55
CA ILE A 261 18.67 11.73 21.30
C ILE A 261 18.13 10.59 20.42
N LEU A 262 16.89 10.15 20.63
CA LEU A 262 16.32 9.10 19.79
C LEU A 262 16.08 9.57 18.36
N GLN A 263 15.70 10.84 18.15
CA GLN A 263 15.61 11.44 16.80
C GLN A 263 16.97 11.45 16.09
N LEU A 264 18.06 11.73 16.82
CA LEU A 264 19.42 11.64 16.29
C LEU A 264 19.76 10.21 15.85
N VAL A 265 19.51 9.21 16.71
CA VAL A 265 19.76 7.79 16.38
C VAL A 265 18.94 7.35 15.18
N VAL A 266 17.67 7.73 15.10
CA VAL A 266 16.78 7.41 13.98
C VAL A 266 17.30 8.01 12.67
N ARG A 267 17.74 9.28 12.70
CA ARG A 267 18.24 9.96 11.50
C ARG A 267 19.55 9.38 10.99
N HIS A 268 20.48 9.06 11.90
CA HIS A 268 21.82 8.58 11.57
C HIS A 268 21.99 7.07 11.80
N TYR A 269 20.94 6.29 11.56
CA TYR A 269 20.91 4.87 11.88
C TYR A 269 22.05 4.05 11.23
N LYS A 270 22.52 4.42 10.04
CA LYS A 270 23.68 3.79 9.37
C LYS A 270 24.98 3.97 10.16
N VAL A 271 25.19 5.13 10.77
CA VAL A 271 26.39 5.43 11.56
C VAL A 271 26.37 4.65 12.88
N TYR A 272 25.18 4.45 13.46
CA TYR A 272 24.99 3.68 14.68
C TYR A 272 24.94 2.16 14.47
N TYR A 273 24.89 1.69 13.22
CA TYR A 273 24.80 0.27 12.89
C TYR A 273 25.95 -0.59 13.47
N PRO A 274 27.24 -0.18 13.40
CA PRO A 274 28.34 -0.97 13.97
C PRO A 274 28.29 -1.12 15.49
N VAL A 275 27.52 -0.27 16.18
CA VAL A 275 27.46 -0.20 17.65
C VAL A 275 26.10 -0.63 18.20
N ARG A 276 25.23 -1.16 17.35
CA ARG A 276 23.80 -1.41 17.65
C ARG A 276 23.57 -2.25 18.91
N HIS A 277 24.33 -3.31 19.15
CA HIS A 277 24.14 -4.22 20.30
C HIS A 277 24.26 -3.52 21.65
N SER A 278 25.12 -2.52 21.75
CA SER A 278 25.31 -1.75 22.97
C SER A 278 24.16 -0.78 23.29
N LEU A 279 23.37 -0.40 22.28
CA LEU A 279 22.25 0.54 22.38
C LEU A 279 20.89 -0.15 22.44
N LEU A 280 20.76 -1.38 21.93
CA LEU A 280 19.50 -2.11 21.80
C LEU A 280 18.69 -2.18 23.10
N GLN A 281 19.32 -2.50 24.23
CA GLN A 281 18.65 -2.58 25.53
C GLN A 281 17.95 -1.25 25.89
N HIS A 282 18.67 -0.14 25.71
CA HIS A 282 18.18 1.19 26.05
C HIS A 282 17.14 1.69 25.05
N MET A 283 17.28 1.33 23.77
CA MET A 283 16.29 1.62 22.74
C MET A 283 14.97 0.89 23.02
N VAL A 284 15.02 -0.41 23.33
CA VAL A 284 13.82 -1.20 23.64
C VAL A 284 13.11 -0.71 24.91
N SER A 285 13.87 -0.32 25.94
CA SER A 285 13.29 0.33 27.13
C SER A 285 12.61 1.66 26.77
N SER A 286 13.23 2.45 25.90
CA SER A 286 12.69 3.73 25.44
C SER A 286 11.43 3.56 24.58
N LEU A 287 11.35 2.50 23.75
CA LEU A 287 10.15 2.14 22.98
C LEU A 287 8.95 1.99 23.90
N GLN A 288 9.08 1.17 24.95
CA GLN A 288 7.98 0.91 25.88
C GLN A 288 7.53 2.18 26.60
N ARG A 289 8.49 3.02 27.01
CA ARG A 289 8.21 4.27 27.70
C ARG A 289 7.51 5.31 26.82
N LEU A 290 7.98 5.50 25.59
CA LEU A 290 7.39 6.49 24.66
C LEU A 290 6.06 6.02 24.06
N GLY A 291 5.88 4.71 23.84
CA GLY A 291 4.67 4.20 23.22
C GLY A 291 3.48 4.03 24.17
N PHE A 292 3.71 3.66 25.44
CA PHE A 292 2.64 3.32 26.39
C PHE A 292 2.49 4.29 27.58
N SER A 293 3.25 5.40 27.62
CA SER A 293 3.00 6.43 28.63
C SER A 293 1.62 7.05 28.45
N LEU A 294 0.90 7.28 29.55
CA LEU A 294 -0.42 7.93 29.57
C LEU A 294 -0.38 9.37 29.02
N SER A 295 0.78 10.04 29.13
CA SER A 295 1.03 11.39 28.60
C SER A 295 1.72 11.39 27.22
N ALA A 296 1.84 10.25 26.55
CA ALA A 296 2.50 10.18 25.25
C ALA A 296 1.65 10.84 24.15
N SER A 297 2.19 11.89 23.52
CA SER A 297 1.63 12.48 22.31
C SER A 297 1.74 11.52 21.13
N LEU A 298 0.97 11.77 20.07
CA LEU A 298 1.06 11.01 18.83
C LEU A 298 2.48 11.10 18.20
N GLU A 299 3.17 12.22 18.36
CA GLU A 299 4.55 12.39 17.91
C GLU A 299 5.53 11.47 18.66
N HIS A 300 5.35 11.28 19.97
CA HIS A 300 6.14 10.34 20.75
C HIS A 300 5.90 8.89 20.31
N ARG A 301 4.63 8.53 20.04
CA ARG A 301 4.29 7.21 19.50
C ARG A 301 4.85 6.99 18.10
N LYS A 302 4.81 8.01 17.24
CA LYS A 302 5.43 7.97 15.90
C LYS A 302 6.93 7.75 15.99
N LEU A 303 7.62 8.48 16.87
CA LEU A 303 9.06 8.30 17.11
C LEU A 303 9.38 6.89 17.64
N ALA A 304 8.55 6.34 18.52
CA ALA A 304 8.73 4.97 19.00
C ALA A 304 8.56 3.95 17.86
N VAL A 305 7.62 4.15 16.94
CA VAL A 305 7.48 3.30 15.74
C VAL A 305 8.66 3.48 14.79
N ASP A 306 9.18 4.71 14.61
CA ASP A 306 10.40 4.96 13.84
C ASP A 306 11.60 4.21 14.46
N LEU A 307 11.71 4.19 15.79
CA LEU A 307 12.76 3.47 16.50
C LEU A 307 12.65 1.95 16.31
N ALA A 308 11.43 1.39 16.31
CA ALA A 308 11.19 -0.02 16.00
C ALA A 308 11.56 -0.35 14.54
N ASP A 309 11.20 0.52 13.60
CA ASP A 309 11.58 0.42 12.18
C ASP A 309 13.10 0.42 12.00
N ILE A 310 13.84 1.25 12.74
CA ILE A 310 15.32 1.23 12.72
C ILE A 310 15.89 -0.10 13.21
N ILE A 311 15.36 -0.66 14.30
CA ILE A 311 15.83 -1.97 14.81
C ILE A 311 15.61 -3.06 13.74
N ILE A 312 14.48 -3.03 13.05
CA ILE A 312 14.18 -3.94 11.94
C ILE A 312 15.13 -3.68 10.75
N LYS A 313 15.39 -2.43 10.40
CA LYS A 313 16.33 -2.06 9.33
C LYS A 313 17.75 -2.52 9.61
N TRP A 314 18.22 -2.42 10.85
CA TRP A 314 19.51 -2.99 11.24
C TRP A 314 19.55 -4.50 11.06
N GLU A 315 18.46 -5.19 11.38
CA GLU A 315 18.38 -6.63 11.16
C GLU A 315 18.41 -6.99 9.67
N LEU A 316 17.66 -6.26 8.84
CA LEU A 316 17.63 -6.44 7.38
C LEU A 316 18.98 -6.12 6.74
N MET A 317 19.69 -5.09 7.22
CA MET A 317 21.04 -4.76 6.75
C MET A 317 22.00 -5.90 7.03
N ARG A 318 21.94 -6.49 8.23
CA ARG A 318 22.77 -7.65 8.58
C ARG A 318 22.43 -8.88 7.72
N ILE A 319 21.14 -9.14 7.46
CA ILE A 319 20.73 -10.24 6.56
C ILE A 319 21.27 -10.00 5.14
N LYS A 320 21.20 -8.76 4.65
CA LYS A 320 21.73 -8.39 3.33
C LYS A 320 23.26 -8.57 3.27
N GLU A 321 23.99 -8.11 4.27
CA GLU A 321 25.45 -8.28 4.37
C GLU A 321 25.86 -9.75 4.49
N GLU A 322 25.04 -10.59 5.13
CA GLU A 322 25.25 -12.04 5.24
C GLU A 322 24.98 -12.77 3.92
N GLN A 323 23.98 -12.32 3.15
CA GLN A 323 23.70 -12.81 1.79
C GLN A 323 24.76 -12.38 0.77
N GLU A 324 25.36 -11.21 0.96
CA GLU A 324 26.46 -10.66 0.15
C GLU A 324 27.87 -11.11 0.63
N GLY A 325 27.96 -12.20 1.41
CA GLY A 325 29.20 -12.72 1.99
C GLY A 325 30.38 -12.91 1.00
N PRO A 326 31.63 -12.92 1.50
CA PRO A 326 32.81 -12.38 0.82
C PRO A 326 33.29 -13.26 -0.35
N GLY A 327 32.77 -12.99 -1.55
CA GLY A 327 33.19 -13.60 -2.80
C GLY A 327 33.42 -12.54 -3.88
N GLU A 328 34.70 -12.34 -4.21
CA GLU A 328 35.28 -11.65 -5.39
C GLU A 328 34.87 -10.19 -5.73
N PRO A 329 35.85 -9.29 -5.98
CA PRO A 329 35.56 -7.94 -6.43
C PRO A 329 35.15 -7.95 -7.91
N GLN A 330 33.86 -7.95 -8.20
CA GLN A 330 33.39 -7.59 -9.54
C GLN A 330 33.26 -6.06 -9.67
N SER A 331 33.93 -5.57 -10.70
CA SER A 331 33.95 -4.21 -11.26
C SER A 331 32.57 -3.54 -11.39
N PRO A 332 32.50 -2.20 -11.42
CA PRO A 332 31.27 -1.45 -11.22
C PRO A 332 30.28 -1.63 -12.38
N LEU A 333 29.04 -2.00 -12.04
CA LEU A 333 27.89 -1.92 -12.94
C LEU A 333 27.52 -0.44 -13.19
N PRO A 334 27.11 -0.07 -14.42
CA PRO A 334 26.26 1.08 -14.65
C PRO A 334 24.78 0.74 -14.41
N ASP A 335 24.03 1.77 -14.02
CA ASP A 335 22.59 1.81 -13.81
C ASP A 335 21.76 1.13 -14.92
N LEU A 336 20.60 0.56 -14.56
CA LEU A 336 19.29 1.06 -14.99
C LEU A 336 18.11 0.19 -14.50
N SER A 337 17.01 0.90 -14.38
CA SER A 337 15.63 0.56 -14.06
C SER A 337 14.92 -0.44 -14.99
N ALA A 338 13.87 -1.05 -14.42
CA ALA A 338 12.56 -1.36 -15.02
C ALA A 338 12.25 -2.80 -15.51
N ALA A 339 11.13 -3.30 -14.95
CA ALA A 339 10.01 -3.99 -15.61
C ALA A 339 10.13 -5.44 -16.15
N SER A 340 9.49 -6.36 -15.40
CA SER A 340 8.43 -7.31 -15.78
C SER A 340 8.57 -8.36 -16.92
N THR A 341 8.15 -9.59 -16.54
CA THR A 341 7.38 -10.63 -17.27
C THR A 341 8.03 -11.48 -18.38
N SER A 342 8.21 -12.80 -18.14
CA SER A 342 7.32 -13.92 -18.58
C SER A 342 8.05 -15.29 -18.70
N SER A 343 7.36 -16.37 -18.25
CA SER A 343 7.33 -17.81 -18.68
C SER A 343 8.63 -18.55 -19.08
N SER A 344 8.88 -19.84 -18.80
CA SER A 344 8.08 -21.00 -18.34
C SER A 344 8.97 -22.27 -18.26
N GLY A 345 8.64 -23.22 -17.37
CA GLY A 345 8.96 -24.67 -17.44
C GLY A 345 10.33 -25.09 -16.90
N GLY A 346 10.52 -26.17 -16.12
CA GLY A 346 9.66 -27.22 -15.57
C GLY A 346 10.54 -28.30 -14.90
N ALA A 347 9.94 -29.02 -13.93
CA ALA A 347 10.31 -30.35 -13.39
C ALA A 347 11.48 -30.53 -12.36
N ALA A 348 11.05 -30.69 -11.09
CA ALA A 348 11.28 -31.82 -10.17
C ALA A 348 12.70 -32.39 -9.88
N ALA A 349 13.10 -32.36 -8.60
CA ALA A 349 13.44 -33.55 -7.79
C ALA A 349 13.68 -33.21 -6.30
N GLN A 350 13.27 -34.13 -5.44
CA GLN A 350 13.20 -34.07 -3.97
C GLN A 350 14.53 -34.45 -3.24
N PRO A 351 14.58 -34.37 -1.88
CA PRO A 351 15.80 -34.16 -1.10
C PRO A 351 16.32 -35.41 -0.37
N ALA A 352 17.60 -35.40 0.02
CA ALA A 352 18.25 -36.29 0.99
C ALA A 352 19.65 -35.72 1.29
N ALA A 353 20.30 -35.87 2.44
CA ALA A 353 19.97 -36.39 3.75
C ALA A 353 21.10 -35.97 4.71
N ILE A 354 20.74 -35.85 5.98
CA ILE A 354 21.60 -35.68 7.15
C ILE A 354 22.50 -36.91 7.34
N LYS A 355 23.79 -36.72 7.66
CA LYS A 355 24.58 -37.71 8.42
C LYS A 355 25.20 -37.10 9.66
N ARG A 356 24.90 -37.79 10.76
CA ARG A 356 25.33 -37.61 12.15
C ARG A 356 26.79 -38.03 12.34
N SER A 357 27.44 -37.49 13.37
CA SER A 357 28.23 -38.32 14.30
C SER A 357 28.14 -37.74 15.71
N LEU A 358 28.04 -38.65 16.68
CA LEU A 358 27.60 -38.46 18.05
C LEU A 358 28.61 -39.13 19.00
N SER A 359 28.96 -38.48 20.12
CA SER A 359 29.35 -39.05 21.42
C SER A 359 29.86 -37.89 22.31
N SER A 360 29.69 -37.80 23.63
CA SER A 360 29.13 -38.65 24.69
C SER A 360 28.95 -37.81 25.96
N VAL A 361 28.10 -38.28 26.87
CA VAL A 361 27.55 -37.62 28.07
C VAL A 361 28.46 -37.71 29.31
N SER A 362 28.51 -36.66 30.14
CA SER A 362 28.53 -36.74 31.63
C SER A 362 28.42 -35.35 32.30
N SER A 363 27.42 -35.17 33.19
CA SER A 363 27.30 -34.10 34.21
C SER A 363 27.76 -34.64 35.59
N PRO A 364 27.68 -33.91 36.74
CA PRO A 364 27.73 -32.47 37.06
C PRO A 364 28.71 -32.12 38.23
N GLN A 365 29.30 -30.91 38.28
CA GLN A 365 29.70 -30.27 39.56
C GLN A 365 30.15 -28.80 39.40
N GLU A 366 29.60 -27.90 40.22
CA GLU A 366 30.19 -26.59 40.55
C GLU A 366 31.27 -26.76 41.65
N PRO A 367 32.31 -25.89 41.73
CA PRO A 367 32.21 -24.68 42.57
C PRO A 367 33.00 -23.42 42.11
N LYS A 368 32.35 -22.26 42.28
CA LYS A 368 32.80 -20.91 42.75
C LYS A 368 34.25 -20.38 42.59
N LYS A 369 34.27 -19.07 42.19
CA LYS A 369 35.26 -17.96 42.35
C LYS A 369 36.40 -17.94 41.31
N THR A 370 36.79 -16.84 40.66
CA THR A 370 36.99 -15.46 41.16
C THR A 370 37.09 -14.47 39.99
N LYS A 371 36.78 -13.18 40.24
CA LYS A 371 36.93 -12.06 39.30
C LYS A 371 38.40 -11.87 38.86
N ALA A 372 38.61 -11.60 37.57
CA ALA A 372 39.73 -10.80 37.09
C ALA A 372 39.27 -9.93 35.92
N ALA A 373 39.55 -8.64 36.03
CA ALA A 373 39.33 -7.64 35.01
C ALA A 373 40.38 -7.77 33.88
N GLY A 374 39.99 -7.37 32.67
CA GLY A 374 40.92 -6.97 31.62
C GLY A 374 41.05 -7.92 30.43
N SER A 375 40.30 -7.66 29.37
CA SER A 375 40.84 -7.57 28.00
C SER A 375 39.72 -7.12 27.05
N ILE A 376 39.75 -5.84 26.70
CA ILE A 376 39.00 -5.29 25.59
C ILE A 376 39.80 -5.66 24.34
N SER A 377 39.51 -6.82 23.75
CA SER A 377 40.04 -7.21 22.44
C SER A 377 39.00 -8.03 21.70
N GLY A 378 38.15 -7.36 20.91
CA GLY A 378 37.10 -8.02 20.13
C GLY A 378 36.29 -7.10 19.23
N GLY A 379 36.90 -6.07 18.63
CA GLY A 379 36.16 -5.01 17.91
C GLY A 379 35.62 -5.37 16.51
N LYS A 380 35.69 -6.63 16.06
CA LYS A 380 35.27 -7.00 14.68
C LYS A 380 34.30 -8.19 14.58
N SER A 381 34.01 -8.91 15.67
CA SER A 381 33.15 -10.11 15.64
C SER A 381 31.70 -9.90 16.09
N ASP A 382 31.37 -8.81 16.79
CA ASP A 382 30.01 -8.58 17.30
C ASP A 382 29.04 -7.97 16.27
N VAL A 383 29.54 -7.31 15.22
CA VAL A 383 28.68 -6.60 14.23
C VAL A 383 27.81 -7.55 13.42
N ASN A 384 28.23 -8.79 13.18
CA ASN A 384 27.43 -9.77 12.44
C ASN A 384 26.55 -10.63 13.34
N LYS A 385 26.59 -10.44 14.66
CA LYS A 385 25.75 -11.21 15.58
C LYS A 385 24.26 -10.84 15.39
N PRO A 386 23.35 -11.82 15.31
CA PRO A 386 21.91 -11.56 15.30
C PRO A 386 21.48 -10.79 16.56
N ILE A 387 20.38 -10.07 16.47
CA ILE A 387 19.77 -9.43 17.63
C ILE A 387 19.25 -10.53 18.59
N ASP A 388 19.51 -10.38 19.88
CA ASP A 388 19.06 -11.36 20.88
C ASP A 388 17.53 -11.48 20.86
N LYS A 389 17.02 -12.72 20.90
CA LYS A 389 15.58 -13.04 20.78
C LYS A 389 14.69 -12.20 21.71
N GLN A 390 15.14 -11.93 22.94
CA GLN A 390 14.39 -11.11 23.91
C GLN A 390 14.04 -9.71 23.37
N TYR A 391 14.94 -9.09 22.61
CA TYR A 391 14.69 -7.77 22.02
C TYR A 391 13.78 -7.87 20.80
N CYS A 392 13.93 -8.91 19.98
CA CYS A 392 13.02 -9.20 18.85
C CYS A 392 11.58 -9.39 19.34
N ASP A 393 11.38 -10.21 20.37
CA ASP A 393 10.07 -10.44 20.99
C ASP A 393 9.49 -9.14 21.56
N ALA A 394 10.33 -8.32 22.22
CA ALA A 394 9.88 -7.04 22.77
C ALA A 394 9.42 -6.06 21.69
N VAL A 395 10.13 -5.96 20.56
CA VAL A 395 9.77 -5.09 19.43
C VAL A 395 8.50 -5.59 18.74
N ALA A 396 8.39 -6.90 18.48
CA ALA A 396 7.20 -7.46 17.85
C ALA A 396 5.95 -7.28 18.73
N ASN A 397 6.05 -7.55 20.03
CA ASN A 397 4.96 -7.34 20.98
C ASN A 397 4.62 -5.85 21.17
N PHE A 398 5.60 -4.96 21.05
CA PHE A 398 5.40 -3.51 21.04
C PHE A 398 4.56 -3.08 19.83
N LEU A 399 4.98 -3.47 18.62
CA LEU A 399 4.27 -3.15 17.37
C LEU A 399 2.83 -3.70 17.38
N LEU A 400 2.66 -4.93 17.84
CA LEU A 400 1.37 -5.60 17.97
C LEU A 400 0.38 -4.80 18.86
N ARG A 401 0.83 -4.33 20.02
CA ARG A 401 0.00 -3.55 20.95
C ARG A 401 -0.29 -2.14 20.43
N ILE A 402 0.71 -1.45 19.90
CA ILE A 402 0.56 -0.09 19.37
C ILE A 402 -0.39 -0.08 18.17
N ALA A 403 -0.30 -1.06 17.26
CA ALA A 403 -1.22 -1.20 16.13
C ALA A 403 -2.70 -1.21 16.59
N CYS A 404 -2.98 -1.80 17.76
CA CYS A 404 -4.33 -1.98 18.29
C CYS A 404 -4.76 -0.93 19.34
N GLN A 405 -3.92 0.06 19.65
CA GLN A 405 -4.21 1.08 20.69
C GLN A 405 -4.12 2.53 20.18
N VAL A 406 -3.50 2.73 19.02
CA VAL A 406 -3.21 4.08 18.50
C VAL A 406 -4.42 4.77 17.88
N ASN A 407 -5.41 4.03 17.38
CA ASN A 407 -6.60 4.70 16.84
C ASN A 407 -7.35 5.33 18.01
N GLU A 408 -7.53 6.64 18.00
CA GLU A 408 -8.44 7.32 18.93
C GLU A 408 -9.89 7.08 18.47
N ALA A 409 -10.83 7.01 19.42
CA ALA A 409 -12.24 6.87 19.09
C ALA A 409 -12.67 8.11 18.29
N ALA A 410 -13.01 7.91 17.03
CA ALA A 410 -13.17 8.99 16.05
C ALA A 410 -14.10 10.10 16.54
N SER A 411 -13.56 11.30 16.73
CA SER A 411 -14.31 12.54 16.73
C SER A 411 -14.68 12.91 15.29
N GLY A 412 -15.78 12.34 14.78
CA GLY A 412 -16.71 12.95 13.82
C GLY A 412 -16.27 13.44 12.43
N ALA A 413 -14.99 13.48 12.06
CA ALA A 413 -14.56 14.04 10.76
C ALA A 413 -14.50 12.96 9.65
N VAL A 414 -15.52 12.92 8.79
CA VAL A 414 -15.61 12.03 7.63
C VAL A 414 -14.59 12.47 6.56
N GLY A 415 -13.72 11.57 6.11
CA GLY A 415 -12.99 11.71 4.84
C GLY A 415 -11.45 11.79 4.90
N HIS A 416 -10.83 11.96 6.06
CA HIS A 416 -9.37 11.89 6.20
C HIS A 416 -8.99 10.75 7.14
N SER A 417 -8.17 9.80 6.67
CA SER A 417 -7.60 8.76 7.56
C SER A 417 -6.85 9.46 8.68
N SER A 418 -7.23 9.19 9.93
CA SER A 418 -6.62 9.87 11.08
C SER A 418 -5.12 9.57 11.12
N ALA A 419 -4.32 10.50 11.66
CA ALA A 419 -2.88 10.27 11.82
C ALA A 419 -2.59 9.03 12.68
N GLY A 420 -3.51 8.66 13.58
CA GLY A 420 -3.48 7.38 14.31
C GLY A 420 -3.71 6.15 13.41
N GLU A 421 -4.66 6.21 12.47
CA GLU A 421 -4.93 5.12 11.52
C GLU A 421 -3.75 4.86 10.58
N MET A 422 -3.11 5.93 10.08
CA MET A 422 -1.89 5.79 9.27
C MET A 422 -0.76 5.14 10.07
N LEU A 423 -0.60 5.51 11.33
CA LEU A 423 0.41 4.93 12.22
C LEU A 423 0.10 3.46 12.53
N SER A 424 -1.17 3.12 12.78
CA SER A 424 -1.64 1.73 12.97
C SER A 424 -1.35 0.86 11.74
N LYS A 425 -1.69 1.33 10.53
CA LYS A 425 -1.37 0.63 9.26
C LYS A 425 0.13 0.41 9.09
N ARG A 426 0.96 1.41 9.43
CA ARG A 426 2.42 1.27 9.39
C ARG A 426 2.91 0.21 10.39
N CYS A 427 2.39 0.18 11.61
CA CYS A 427 2.73 -0.86 12.59
C CYS A 427 2.35 -2.26 12.08
N VAL A 428 1.19 -2.42 11.46
CA VAL A 428 0.77 -3.68 10.83
C VAL A 428 1.75 -4.08 9.72
N ALA A 429 2.14 -3.16 8.83
CA ALA A 429 3.10 -3.45 7.76
C ALA A 429 4.47 -3.90 8.30
N LEU A 430 4.99 -3.22 9.32
CA LEU A 430 6.24 -3.59 9.99
C LEU A 430 6.13 -4.94 10.69
N LEU A 431 5.00 -5.23 11.34
CA LEU A 431 4.76 -6.52 11.98
C LEU A 431 4.70 -7.66 10.95
N LYS A 432 4.02 -7.45 9.81
CA LYS A 432 4.00 -8.42 8.69
C LYS A 432 5.40 -8.68 8.12
N LEU A 433 6.26 -7.67 8.07
CA LEU A 433 7.64 -7.78 7.62
C LEU A 433 8.49 -8.60 8.61
N VAL A 434 8.35 -8.31 9.91
CA VAL A 434 9.05 -9.01 11.00
C VAL A 434 8.67 -10.48 11.10
N LEU A 435 7.39 -10.80 10.90
CA LEU A 435 6.88 -12.17 11.00
C LEU A 435 7.19 -13.04 9.76
N ARG A 436 7.94 -12.51 8.78
CA ARG A 436 8.46 -13.33 7.68
C ARG A 436 9.51 -14.32 8.21
N PRO A 437 9.53 -15.56 7.71
CA PRO A 437 10.47 -16.59 8.19
C PRO A 437 11.94 -16.18 8.02
N ASP A 438 12.23 -15.33 7.02
CA ASP A 438 13.58 -14.89 6.68
C ASP A 438 14.13 -13.80 7.62
N VAL A 439 13.28 -13.13 8.42
CA VAL A 439 13.69 -11.98 9.25
C VAL A 439 13.92 -12.40 10.69
N TRP A 440 12.86 -12.78 11.42
CA TRP A 440 12.96 -13.28 12.80
C TRP A 440 12.29 -14.65 12.93
N PRO A 441 13.08 -15.74 12.94
CA PRO A 441 12.54 -17.07 13.17
C PRO A 441 12.07 -17.22 14.63
N ASN A 442 10.84 -17.71 14.83
CA ASN A 442 10.27 -18.07 16.14
C ASN A 442 10.09 -16.92 17.15
N VAL A 443 9.43 -15.83 16.73
CA VAL A 443 9.00 -14.73 17.62
C VAL A 443 7.86 -15.18 18.55
N ASP A 444 8.01 -14.95 19.85
CA ASP A 444 6.98 -15.30 20.86
C ASP A 444 6.00 -14.13 21.08
N LEU A 445 4.81 -14.24 20.48
CA LEU A 445 3.76 -13.23 20.57
C LEU A 445 2.88 -13.43 21.82
N LYS A 446 2.72 -12.39 22.63
CA LYS A 446 1.87 -12.37 23.82
C LYS A 446 0.47 -11.89 23.46
N LEU A 447 -0.39 -12.83 23.08
CA LEU A 447 -1.75 -12.55 22.59
C LEU A 447 -2.80 -12.32 23.70
N SER A 448 -2.47 -12.54 24.97
CA SER A 448 -3.42 -12.40 26.09
C SER A 448 -4.11 -11.03 26.20
N PHE A 449 -3.48 -9.95 25.71
CA PHE A 449 -4.11 -8.62 25.73
C PHE A 449 -5.28 -8.49 24.75
N PHE A 450 -5.32 -9.31 23.68
CA PHE A 450 -6.40 -9.29 22.71
C PHE A 450 -7.73 -9.63 23.35
N ASP A 451 -7.78 -10.58 24.28
CA ASP A 451 -9.02 -10.93 24.98
C ASP A 451 -9.61 -9.71 25.72
N LYS A 452 -8.74 -8.93 26.40
CA LYS A 452 -9.15 -7.70 27.08
C LYS A 452 -9.62 -6.63 26.09
N LEU A 453 -8.96 -6.48 24.94
CA LEU A 453 -9.35 -5.52 23.90
C LEU A 453 -10.68 -5.91 23.26
N LEU A 454 -10.82 -7.16 22.81
CA LEU A 454 -12.02 -7.69 22.14
C LEU A 454 -13.24 -7.68 23.08
N SER A 455 -13.04 -7.92 24.38
CA SER A 455 -14.11 -7.82 25.38
C SER A 455 -14.70 -6.41 25.52
N THR A 456 -14.04 -5.36 25.02
CA THR A 456 -14.59 -3.99 25.00
C THR A 456 -15.59 -3.73 23.88
N ALA A 457 -15.81 -4.70 22.97
CA ALA A 457 -16.67 -4.53 21.79
C ALA A 457 -18.14 -4.22 22.09
N THR A 458 -18.63 -4.53 23.30
CA THR A 458 -20.00 -4.24 23.77
C THR A 458 -20.06 -3.07 24.77
N SER A 459 -18.95 -2.36 24.98
CA SER A 459 -18.91 -1.14 25.80
C SER A 459 -19.74 -0.01 25.17
N ALA A 460 -20.15 0.99 25.97
CA ALA A 460 -20.93 2.14 25.51
C ALA A 460 -20.22 3.01 24.45
N GLN A 461 -18.88 2.97 24.39
CA GLN A 461 -18.06 3.67 23.38
C GLN A 461 -16.92 2.75 22.90
N PRO A 462 -17.22 1.74 22.05
CA PRO A 462 -16.21 0.79 21.60
C PRO A 462 -15.35 1.43 20.50
N ASN A 463 -14.04 1.31 20.61
CA ASN A 463 -13.13 1.74 19.54
C ASN A 463 -13.10 0.68 18.43
N ILE A 464 -14.07 0.79 17.52
CA ILE A 464 -14.31 -0.16 16.43
C ILE A 464 -13.06 -0.37 15.57
N SER A 465 -12.30 0.69 15.27
CA SER A 465 -11.10 0.61 14.43
C SER A 465 -10.01 -0.25 15.06
N ASN A 466 -9.76 -0.11 16.36
CA ASN A 466 -8.79 -0.94 17.08
C ASN A 466 -9.20 -2.42 17.13
N ILE A 467 -10.50 -2.69 17.30
CA ILE A 467 -11.04 -4.06 17.34
C ILE A 467 -10.91 -4.72 15.95
N VAL A 468 -11.23 -4.00 14.88
CA VAL A 468 -11.10 -4.53 13.50
C VAL A 468 -9.65 -4.84 13.17
N VAL A 469 -8.71 -3.93 13.45
CA VAL A 469 -7.27 -4.17 13.23
C VAL A 469 -6.79 -5.38 14.04
N ALA A 470 -7.28 -5.54 15.27
CA ALA A 470 -6.94 -6.68 16.10
C ALA A 470 -7.42 -8.01 15.48
N LEU A 471 -8.64 -8.06 14.97
CA LEU A 471 -9.20 -9.25 14.31
C LEU A 471 -8.47 -9.58 12.99
N GLU A 472 -8.15 -8.57 12.18
CA GLU A 472 -7.37 -8.75 10.92
C GLU A 472 -5.94 -9.24 11.20
N LEU A 473 -5.32 -8.78 12.29
CA LEU A 473 -4.03 -9.29 12.72
C LEU A 473 -4.11 -10.75 13.19
N LEU A 474 -5.17 -11.13 13.91
CA LEU A 474 -5.39 -12.54 14.28
C LEU A 474 -5.61 -13.41 13.04
N GLU A 475 -6.37 -12.95 12.05
CA GLU A 475 -6.56 -13.63 10.76
C GLU A 475 -5.20 -13.85 10.06
N PHE A 476 -4.37 -12.81 10.00
CA PHE A 476 -3.02 -12.91 9.42
C PHE A 476 -2.12 -13.89 10.19
N LEU A 477 -2.18 -13.90 11.53
CA LEU A 477 -1.39 -14.80 12.37
C LEU A 477 -1.77 -16.28 12.17
N ILE A 478 -3.06 -16.58 11.94
CA ILE A 478 -3.51 -17.94 11.60
C ILE A 478 -2.79 -18.46 10.34
N GLY A 479 -2.51 -17.60 9.36
CA GLY A 479 -1.82 -17.99 8.12
C GLY A 479 -0.32 -18.27 8.26
N ILE A 480 0.32 -17.81 9.34
CA ILE A 480 1.79 -17.91 9.52
C ILE A 480 2.17 -18.86 10.65
N MET A 481 1.38 -18.91 11.72
CA MET A 481 1.69 -19.70 12.91
C MET A 481 1.49 -21.20 12.64
N LYS A 482 2.28 -22.03 13.33
CA LYS A 482 2.09 -23.49 13.31
C LYS A 482 0.78 -23.89 14.01
N LYS A 483 0.17 -24.98 13.58
CA LYS A 483 -1.14 -25.47 14.10
C LYS A 483 -1.18 -25.56 15.63
N GLU A 484 -0.14 -26.10 16.26
CA GLU A 484 -0.06 -26.25 17.73
C GLU A 484 -0.04 -24.90 18.47
N MET A 485 0.66 -23.90 17.92
CA MET A 485 0.75 -22.55 18.49
C MET A 485 -0.57 -21.77 18.32
N ILE A 486 -1.34 -22.08 17.27
CA ILE A 486 -2.67 -21.50 17.08
C ILE A 486 -3.61 -21.98 18.20
N LEU A 487 -3.63 -23.28 18.49
CA LEU A 487 -4.49 -23.85 19.54
C LEU A 487 -4.19 -23.26 20.92
N SER A 488 -2.91 -23.20 21.30
CA SER A 488 -2.50 -22.63 22.61
C SER A 488 -2.82 -21.13 22.74
N SER A 489 -2.68 -20.39 21.64
CA SER A 489 -2.93 -18.95 21.60
C SER A 489 -4.40 -18.58 21.58
N PHE A 490 -5.26 -19.39 20.94
CA PHE A 490 -6.69 -19.10 20.81
C PHE A 490 -7.50 -19.49 22.04
N LYS A 491 -7.02 -20.44 22.86
CA LYS A 491 -7.66 -20.82 24.14
C LYS A 491 -8.05 -19.63 25.04
N PRO A 492 -7.16 -18.66 25.35
CA PRO A 492 -7.53 -17.49 26.14
C PRO A 492 -8.36 -16.43 25.38
N LEU A 493 -8.45 -16.49 24.05
CA LEU A 493 -9.13 -15.48 23.21
C LEU A 493 -10.61 -15.77 22.97
N GLN A 494 -11.07 -16.98 23.28
CA GLN A 494 -12.43 -17.42 22.93
C GLN A 494 -13.52 -16.51 23.52
N ARG A 495 -13.31 -16.00 24.75
CA ARG A 495 -14.26 -15.12 25.42
C ARG A 495 -14.41 -13.79 24.66
N GLY A 496 -13.29 -13.11 24.37
CA GLY A 496 -13.29 -11.85 23.63
C GLY A 496 -13.86 -11.98 22.21
N ILE A 497 -13.54 -13.07 21.49
CA ILE A 497 -14.11 -13.36 20.17
C ILE A 497 -15.63 -13.55 20.29
N SER A 498 -16.10 -14.26 21.32
CA SER A 498 -17.54 -14.47 21.57
C SER A 498 -18.32 -13.19 21.82
N VAL A 499 -17.71 -12.22 22.51
CA VAL A 499 -18.30 -10.88 22.68
C VAL A 499 -18.38 -10.13 21.35
N CYS A 500 -17.34 -10.23 20.50
CA CYS A 500 -17.33 -9.59 19.19
C CYS A 500 -18.37 -10.16 18.22
N MET A 501 -18.72 -11.44 18.33
CA MET A 501 -19.77 -12.07 17.52
C MET A 501 -21.16 -11.44 17.75
N ASN A 502 -21.40 -10.91 18.95
CA ASN A 502 -22.65 -10.23 19.31
C ASN A 502 -22.61 -8.70 19.10
N CYS A 503 -21.53 -8.16 18.50
CA CYS A 503 -21.42 -6.73 18.26
C CYS A 503 -22.36 -6.29 17.13
N ASN A 504 -23.06 -5.16 17.30
CA ASN A 504 -23.98 -4.62 16.29
C ASN A 504 -23.28 -3.97 15.09
N ASN A 505 -21.94 -3.88 15.10
CA ASN A 505 -21.19 -3.22 14.03
C ASN A 505 -20.83 -4.18 12.88
N THR A 506 -21.29 -3.87 11.67
CA THR A 506 -21.06 -4.69 10.46
C THR A 506 -19.57 -4.88 10.11
N LYS A 507 -18.70 -3.91 10.41
CA LYS A 507 -17.25 -4.03 10.15
C LYS A 507 -16.60 -5.07 11.06
N VAL A 508 -16.97 -5.08 12.35
CA VAL A 508 -16.49 -6.08 13.32
C VAL A 508 -16.98 -7.46 12.92
N ILE A 509 -18.26 -7.61 12.60
CA ILE A 509 -18.85 -8.89 12.17
C ILE A 509 -18.13 -9.44 10.93
N ARG A 510 -17.83 -8.60 9.93
CA ARG A 510 -17.09 -9.04 8.73
C ARG A 510 -15.67 -9.51 9.07
N ALA A 511 -14.98 -8.85 10.00
CA ALA A 511 -13.66 -9.26 10.45
C ALA A 511 -13.71 -10.59 11.23
N VAL A 512 -14.71 -10.76 12.11
CA VAL A 512 -14.95 -12.02 12.82
C VAL A 512 -15.28 -13.16 11.84
N HIS A 513 -16.11 -12.90 10.83
CA HIS A 513 -16.43 -13.88 9.78
C HIS A 513 -15.18 -14.38 9.06
N LYS A 514 -14.28 -13.48 8.64
CA LYS A 514 -13.00 -13.86 8.00
C LYS A 514 -12.12 -14.68 8.94
N LEU A 515 -12.01 -14.26 10.20
CA LEU A 515 -11.25 -14.98 11.22
C LEU A 515 -11.79 -16.40 11.41
N LEU A 516 -13.11 -16.56 11.58
CA LEU A 516 -13.75 -17.86 11.74
C LEU A 516 -13.63 -18.72 10.49
N MET A 517 -13.76 -18.14 9.28
CA MET A 517 -13.58 -18.86 8.03
C MET A 517 -12.17 -19.45 7.92
N SER A 518 -11.13 -18.66 8.25
CA SER A 518 -9.74 -19.13 8.25
C SER A 518 -9.51 -20.20 9.32
N LEU A 519 -10.01 -19.98 10.55
CA LEU A 519 -9.88 -20.93 11.65
C LEU A 519 -10.55 -22.28 11.34
N MET A 520 -11.78 -22.25 10.82
CA MET A 520 -12.56 -23.44 10.47
C MET A 520 -12.04 -24.14 9.21
N SER A 521 -11.26 -23.46 8.36
CA SER A 521 -10.57 -24.09 7.22
C SER A 521 -9.42 -24.98 7.69
N ILE A 522 -8.68 -24.53 8.70
CA ILE A 522 -7.55 -25.27 9.29
C ILE A 522 -8.04 -26.31 10.31
N PHE A 523 -9.06 -25.97 11.10
CA PHE A 523 -9.67 -26.80 12.14
C PHE A 523 -11.18 -26.97 11.89
N PRO A 524 -11.57 -27.89 10.97
CA PRO A 524 -12.98 -28.08 10.60
C PRO A 524 -13.87 -28.47 11.80
N THR A 525 -15.10 -27.96 11.78
CA THR A 525 -16.17 -28.41 12.71
C THR A 525 -16.61 -29.82 12.33
N GLU A 526 -16.76 -30.70 13.33
CA GLU A 526 -17.14 -32.10 13.09
C GLU A 526 -18.53 -32.28 12.46
N SER A 527 -18.74 -33.45 11.86
CA SER A 527 -20.00 -33.87 11.23
C SER A 527 -21.15 -33.93 12.24
N ALA A 528 -22.39 -33.76 11.75
CA ALA A 528 -23.64 -33.72 12.50
C ALA A 528 -23.94 -34.94 13.39
N ASN A 529 -23.15 -36.02 13.28
CA ASN A 529 -23.31 -37.25 14.06
C ASN A 529 -22.42 -37.31 15.32
N CYS A 530 -21.60 -36.29 15.60
CA CYS A 530 -20.71 -36.27 16.77
C CYS A 530 -21.28 -35.40 17.91
N SER A 531 -21.12 -35.84 19.16
CA SER A 531 -21.58 -35.11 20.35
C SER A 531 -20.69 -33.92 20.73
N VAL A 532 -19.52 -33.79 20.11
CA VAL A 532 -18.51 -32.75 20.42
C VAL A 532 -18.45 -31.74 19.27
N ALA A 533 -18.37 -30.45 19.59
CA ALA A 533 -18.35 -29.38 18.59
C ALA A 533 -17.01 -29.29 17.81
N SER A 534 -15.93 -29.84 18.37
CA SER A 534 -14.57 -29.83 17.83
C SER A 534 -13.80 -31.07 18.31
N LYS A 535 -12.89 -31.60 17.49
CA LYS A 535 -11.88 -32.59 17.94
C LYS A 535 -10.86 -31.99 18.92
N TYR A 536 -10.74 -30.67 18.94
CA TYR A 536 -9.78 -29.93 19.77
C TYR A 536 -10.51 -29.28 20.93
N GLU A 537 -10.18 -29.72 22.15
CA GLU A 537 -10.71 -29.20 23.42
C GLU A 537 -10.51 -27.68 23.51
N GLU A 538 -9.41 -27.16 22.96
CA GLU A 538 -9.08 -25.73 22.96
C GLU A 538 -9.92 -24.87 22.01
N LEU A 539 -10.87 -25.43 21.26
CA LEU A 539 -11.80 -24.69 20.39
C LEU A 539 -13.28 -25.03 20.65
N GLU A 540 -13.56 -25.99 21.53
CA GLU A 540 -14.91 -26.49 21.78
C GLU A 540 -15.85 -25.38 22.28
N ALA A 541 -15.45 -24.60 23.28
CA ALA A 541 -16.29 -23.52 23.83
C ALA A 541 -16.55 -22.39 22.81
N LEU A 542 -15.62 -22.12 21.89
CA LEU A 542 -15.84 -21.16 20.80
C LEU A 542 -16.88 -21.70 19.80
N TYR A 543 -16.73 -22.94 19.33
CA TYR A 543 -17.66 -23.54 18.36
C TYR A 543 -19.04 -23.84 18.98
N ALA A 544 -19.10 -24.12 20.28
CA ALA A 544 -20.36 -24.18 21.03
C ALA A 544 -21.04 -22.80 21.10
N CYS A 545 -20.28 -21.72 21.33
CA CYS A 545 -20.81 -20.36 21.31
C CYS A 545 -21.32 -19.97 19.92
N VAL A 546 -20.58 -20.30 18.85
CA VAL A 546 -21.02 -20.13 17.46
C VAL A 546 -22.36 -20.83 17.22
N SER A 547 -22.46 -22.10 17.59
CA SER A 547 -23.68 -22.90 17.38
C SER A 547 -24.87 -22.35 18.18
N LYS A 548 -24.63 -21.92 19.43
CA LYS A 548 -25.64 -21.29 20.29
C LYS A 548 -26.15 -19.97 19.70
N LEU A 549 -25.22 -19.09 19.29
CA LEU A 549 -25.55 -17.79 18.71
C LEU A 549 -26.37 -17.96 17.44
N ILE A 550 -26.00 -18.90 16.56
CA ILE A 550 -26.76 -19.16 15.34
C ILE A 550 -28.18 -19.64 15.67
N TYR A 551 -28.33 -20.60 16.58
CA TYR A 551 -29.65 -21.14 16.95
C TYR A 551 -30.55 -20.09 17.61
N GLU A 552 -30.01 -19.34 18.58
CA GLU A 552 -30.73 -18.27 19.28
C GLU A 552 -31.08 -17.12 18.32
N GLY A 553 -30.15 -16.71 17.45
CA GLY A 553 -30.36 -15.65 16.47
C GLY A 553 -31.46 -15.97 15.46
N LEU A 554 -31.46 -17.19 14.90
CA LEU A 554 -32.51 -17.65 13.99
C LEU A 554 -33.86 -17.78 14.71
N THR A 555 -33.89 -18.31 15.92
CA THR A 555 -35.12 -18.45 16.72
C THR A 555 -35.69 -17.09 17.13
N ASN A 556 -34.84 -16.14 17.50
CA ASN A 556 -35.27 -14.79 17.88
C ASN A 556 -35.87 -14.04 16.69
N TYR A 557 -35.28 -14.19 15.49
CA TYR A 557 -35.86 -13.60 14.28
C TYR A 557 -37.17 -14.28 13.86
N ASP A 558 -37.33 -15.59 14.05
CA ASP A 558 -38.61 -16.28 13.83
C ASP A 558 -39.71 -15.69 14.73
N LYS A 559 -39.41 -15.50 16.03
CA LYS A 559 -40.36 -14.99 17.04
C LYS A 559 -40.65 -13.48 16.96
N ASN A 560 -39.67 -12.64 16.63
CA ASN A 560 -39.84 -11.19 16.61
C ASN A 560 -40.26 -10.67 15.24
N ASN A 561 -41.24 -9.78 15.17
CA ASN A 561 -41.83 -9.31 13.90
C ASN A 561 -41.11 -8.08 13.29
N GLY A 562 -39.77 -8.09 13.23
CA GLY A 562 -39.00 -6.97 12.68
C GLY A 562 -37.52 -7.25 12.39
N ALA A 563 -36.91 -6.37 11.58
CA ALA A 563 -35.51 -6.44 11.17
C ALA A 563 -34.56 -6.22 12.37
N SER A 564 -34.05 -7.32 12.92
CA SER A 564 -33.01 -7.24 13.94
C SER A 564 -31.62 -7.16 13.27
N PRO A 565 -30.76 -6.19 13.63
CA PRO A 565 -29.36 -6.16 13.19
C PRO A 565 -28.56 -7.41 13.61
N SER A 566 -29.08 -8.20 14.56
CA SER A 566 -28.55 -9.50 14.94
C SER A 566 -28.68 -10.56 13.85
N LEU A 567 -29.59 -10.43 12.88
CA LEU A 567 -29.71 -11.41 11.80
C LEU A 567 -28.49 -11.36 10.87
N PHE A 568 -27.94 -10.16 10.63
CA PHE A 568 -26.72 -9.99 9.85
C PHE A 568 -25.54 -10.70 10.50
N SER A 569 -25.33 -10.55 11.82
CA SER A 569 -24.28 -11.28 12.53
C SER A 569 -24.50 -12.78 12.48
N THR A 570 -25.72 -13.25 12.74
CA THR A 570 -26.07 -14.67 12.70
C THR A 570 -25.82 -15.29 11.32
N LEU A 571 -26.26 -14.66 10.23
CA LEU A 571 -26.09 -15.20 8.87
C LEU A 571 -24.63 -15.17 8.41
N MET A 572 -23.86 -14.14 8.77
CA MET A 572 -22.43 -14.09 8.45
C MET A 572 -21.62 -15.15 9.20
N ILE A 573 -21.95 -15.42 10.47
CA ILE A 573 -21.31 -16.49 11.25
C ILE A 573 -21.73 -17.86 10.72
N LEU A 574 -23.00 -18.05 10.37
CA LEU A 574 -23.48 -19.27 9.71
C LEU A 574 -22.74 -19.51 8.39
N LYS A 575 -22.52 -18.45 7.59
CA LYS A 575 -21.74 -18.53 6.35
C LYS A 575 -20.34 -19.09 6.60
N SER A 576 -19.61 -18.57 7.59
CA SER A 576 -18.27 -19.09 7.91
C SER A 576 -18.26 -20.57 8.29
N ALA A 577 -19.31 -21.05 8.97
CA ALA A 577 -19.43 -22.48 9.31
C ALA A 577 -19.76 -23.34 8.08
N CYS A 578 -20.62 -22.85 7.17
CA CYS A 578 -21.07 -23.59 6.00
C CYS A 578 -20.06 -23.63 4.84
N GLU A 579 -19.12 -22.68 4.77
CA GLU A 579 -18.18 -22.57 3.64
C GLU A 579 -17.22 -23.77 3.56
N ASN A 580 -16.76 -24.27 4.71
CA ASN A 580 -15.91 -25.47 4.80
C ASN A 580 -16.69 -26.76 5.08
N ASN A 581 -17.87 -26.68 5.73
CA ASN A 581 -18.75 -27.82 5.99
C ASN A 581 -20.19 -27.51 5.54
N GLN A 582 -20.48 -27.78 4.28
CA GLN A 582 -21.80 -27.51 3.69
C GLN A 582 -22.94 -28.30 4.35
N CYS A 583 -22.66 -29.38 5.10
CA CYS A 583 -23.66 -30.15 5.84
C CYS A 583 -24.05 -29.53 7.19
N TYR A 584 -23.30 -28.53 7.67
CA TYR A 584 -23.60 -27.87 8.95
C TYR A 584 -25.02 -27.29 9.01
N ILE A 585 -25.51 -26.76 7.88
CA ILE A 585 -26.84 -26.16 7.79
C ILE A 585 -27.97 -27.19 7.94
N ASP A 586 -27.73 -28.49 7.71
CA ASP A 586 -28.76 -29.53 7.82
C ASP A 586 -29.38 -29.59 9.20
N ARG A 587 -28.58 -29.35 10.25
CA ARG A 587 -29.04 -29.31 11.65
C ARG A 587 -30.06 -28.20 11.89
N LEU A 588 -29.96 -27.12 11.12
CA LEU A 588 -30.73 -25.89 11.30
C LEU A 588 -31.75 -25.67 10.19
N ILE A 589 -31.82 -26.56 9.19
CA ILE A 589 -32.56 -26.33 7.94
C ILE A 589 -34.03 -26.02 8.18
N THR A 590 -34.68 -26.67 9.16
CA THR A 590 -36.10 -26.44 9.49
C THR A 590 -36.35 -25.02 9.99
N ILE A 591 -35.53 -24.54 10.93
CA ILE A 591 -35.67 -23.18 11.49
C ILE A 591 -35.22 -22.15 10.45
N PHE A 592 -34.14 -22.44 9.73
CA PHE A 592 -33.62 -21.59 8.66
C PHE A 592 -34.64 -21.38 7.54
N MET A 593 -35.37 -22.42 7.14
CA MET A 593 -36.43 -22.32 6.13
C MET A 593 -37.61 -21.44 6.57
N LYS A 594 -37.98 -21.47 7.86
CA LYS A 594 -38.99 -20.55 8.40
C LYS A 594 -38.50 -19.10 8.34
N VAL A 595 -37.27 -18.86 8.78
CA VAL A 595 -36.60 -17.56 8.71
C VAL A 595 -36.53 -17.06 7.25
N LEU A 596 -36.12 -17.90 6.31
CA LEU A 596 -36.04 -17.57 4.88
C LEU A 596 -37.41 -17.23 4.28
N THR A 597 -38.45 -17.97 4.66
CA THR A 597 -39.84 -17.69 4.24
C THR A 597 -40.27 -16.31 4.73
N LYS A 598 -39.96 -16.00 6.00
CA LYS A 598 -40.26 -14.70 6.61
C LYS A 598 -39.48 -13.56 5.96
N MET A 599 -38.17 -13.72 5.76
CA MET A 599 -37.32 -12.75 5.03
C MET A 599 -37.86 -12.46 3.63
N THR A 600 -38.30 -13.50 2.92
CA THR A 600 -38.91 -13.38 1.59
C THR A 600 -40.20 -12.56 1.67
N HIS A 601 -41.08 -12.85 2.64
CA HIS A 601 -42.31 -12.10 2.82
C HIS A 601 -42.05 -10.63 3.20
N GLU A 602 -41.06 -10.36 4.06
CA GLU A 602 -40.67 -9.00 4.45
C GLU A 602 -40.10 -8.21 3.26
N HIS A 603 -39.23 -8.83 2.46
CA HIS A 603 -38.68 -8.23 1.23
C HIS A 603 -39.79 -7.86 0.24
N LEU A 604 -40.71 -8.79 -0.01
CA LEU A 604 -41.82 -8.57 -0.94
C LEU A 604 -42.80 -7.49 -0.43
N LYS A 605 -43.13 -7.50 0.87
CA LYS A 605 -44.00 -6.48 1.49
C LYS A 605 -43.37 -5.08 1.46
N THR A 606 -42.04 -4.99 1.66
CA THR A 606 -41.30 -3.72 1.60
C THR A 606 -41.27 -3.14 0.19
N GLN A 607 -41.31 -4.00 -0.84
CA GLN A 607 -41.40 -3.55 -2.22
C GLN A 607 -42.80 -3.10 -2.63
N GLU A 608 -43.85 -3.77 -2.14
CA GLU A 608 -45.25 -3.37 -2.37
C GLU A 608 -45.57 -2.00 -1.74
N SER A 609 -45.10 -1.75 -0.51
CA SER A 609 -45.26 -0.45 0.15
C SER A 609 -44.47 0.68 -0.56
N SER A 610 -43.33 0.35 -1.16
CA SER A 610 -42.51 1.30 -1.93
C SER A 610 -43.12 1.65 -3.29
N GLN A 611 -43.92 0.76 -3.91
CA GLN A 611 -44.67 1.08 -5.13
C GLN A 611 -45.89 1.96 -4.86
N ALA A 612 -46.54 1.81 -3.70
CA ALA A 612 -47.69 2.63 -3.29
C ALA A 612 -47.32 4.08 -2.89
N ASN A 613 -46.12 4.31 -2.33
CA ASN A 613 -45.68 5.63 -1.83
C ASN A 613 -44.80 6.44 -2.80
N ARG A 614 -44.84 6.17 -4.10
CA ARG A 614 -44.01 6.88 -5.11
C ARG A 614 -44.38 8.36 -5.34
N ALA A 615 -45.39 8.90 -4.66
CA ALA A 615 -45.85 10.28 -4.83
C ALA A 615 -45.25 11.32 -3.85
N GLY A 616 -44.35 10.94 -2.94
CA GLY A 616 -43.63 11.95 -2.16
C GLY A 616 -42.88 11.42 -0.96
N GLN A 617 -41.56 11.22 -1.13
CA GLN A 617 -40.51 11.58 -0.16
C GLN A 617 -39.18 10.95 -0.57
N THR A 618 -38.14 11.78 -0.65
CA THR A 618 -36.73 11.38 -0.69
C THR A 618 -36.33 10.78 0.65
N VAL A 619 -36.41 9.45 0.79
CA VAL A 619 -35.91 8.72 1.97
C VAL A 619 -34.62 8.00 1.62
N GLN A 620 -33.61 8.24 2.47
CA GLN A 620 -32.23 7.75 2.45
C GLN A 620 -32.07 6.30 1.94
N ASP A 621 -31.21 6.11 0.94
CA ASP A 621 -30.95 4.84 0.25
C ASP A 621 -30.04 3.85 1.04
N THR A 622 -29.70 4.12 2.29
CA THR A 622 -28.73 3.30 3.04
C THR A 622 -29.29 2.00 3.63
N ASP A 623 -30.60 1.90 3.90
CA ASP A 623 -31.20 0.68 4.49
C ASP A 623 -31.79 -0.29 3.46
N LYS A 624 -32.00 0.13 2.20
CA LYS A 624 -32.61 -0.71 1.15
C LYS A 624 -31.70 -1.87 0.70
N GLY A 625 -30.37 -1.72 0.81
CA GLY A 625 -29.40 -2.72 0.34
C GLY A 625 -29.19 -3.89 1.30
N GLY A 626 -29.36 -3.68 2.61
CA GLY A 626 -29.01 -4.68 3.62
C GLY A 626 -29.93 -5.91 3.62
N SER A 627 -31.23 -5.73 3.40
CA SER A 627 -32.21 -6.84 3.37
C SER A 627 -32.06 -7.71 2.13
N SER A 628 -31.85 -7.12 0.94
CA SER A 628 -31.58 -7.88 -0.29
C SER A 628 -30.26 -8.65 -0.22
N GLU A 629 -29.20 -8.05 0.31
CA GLU A 629 -27.91 -8.73 0.47
C GLU A 629 -28.00 -9.92 1.42
N LEU A 630 -28.74 -9.77 2.52
CA LEU A 630 -29.01 -10.86 3.46
C LEU A 630 -29.83 -11.99 2.81
N LEU A 631 -30.84 -11.63 2.00
CA LEU A 631 -31.64 -12.63 1.27
C LEU A 631 -30.78 -13.40 0.26
N ILE A 632 -29.94 -12.70 -0.51
CA ILE A 632 -29.02 -13.31 -1.47
C ILE A 632 -28.06 -14.28 -0.75
N LEU A 633 -27.51 -13.86 0.39
CA LEU A 633 -26.66 -14.71 1.22
C LEU A 633 -27.41 -15.97 1.70
N SER A 634 -28.65 -15.82 2.18
CA SER A 634 -29.45 -16.95 2.64
C SER A 634 -29.81 -17.94 1.53
N LEU A 635 -30.05 -17.45 0.30
CA LEU A 635 -30.27 -18.32 -0.86
C LEU A 635 -29.00 -19.10 -1.24
N ASP A 636 -27.83 -18.45 -1.19
CA ASP A 636 -26.54 -19.07 -1.51
C ASP A 636 -26.17 -20.19 -0.52
N LEU A 637 -26.53 -20.04 0.76
CA LEU A 637 -26.31 -21.08 1.79
C LEU A 637 -27.15 -22.35 1.55
N VAL A 638 -28.31 -22.22 0.91
CA VAL A 638 -29.28 -23.31 0.77
C VAL A 638 -29.26 -23.95 -0.62
N LYS A 639 -28.71 -23.28 -1.65
CA LYS A 639 -28.78 -23.72 -3.05
C LYS A 639 -28.27 -25.14 -3.31
N ASN A 640 -27.29 -25.63 -2.56
CA ASN A 640 -26.70 -26.97 -2.72
C ASN A 640 -27.36 -28.03 -1.82
N ARG A 641 -28.42 -27.68 -1.08
CA ARG A 641 -29.06 -28.59 -0.10
C ARG A 641 -30.47 -29.03 -0.49
N VAL A 642 -30.93 -28.69 -1.70
CA VAL A 642 -32.30 -29.00 -2.16
C VAL A 642 -32.59 -30.51 -2.17
N GLY A 643 -31.56 -31.33 -2.39
CA GLY A 643 -31.63 -32.79 -2.30
C GLY A 643 -31.99 -33.34 -0.92
N VAL A 644 -31.52 -32.70 0.16
CA VAL A 644 -31.64 -33.17 1.56
C VAL A 644 -32.92 -32.65 2.23
N MET A 645 -33.61 -31.68 1.61
CA MET A 645 -34.88 -31.16 2.11
C MET A 645 -36.00 -32.20 2.05
N SER A 646 -36.91 -32.15 3.02
CA SER A 646 -38.18 -32.89 2.94
C SER A 646 -39.02 -32.41 1.75
N GLN A 647 -39.95 -33.25 1.30
CA GLN A 647 -40.80 -32.92 0.14
C GLN A 647 -41.60 -31.63 0.35
N GLU A 648 -42.08 -31.38 1.57
CA GLU A 648 -42.79 -30.15 1.95
C GLU A 648 -41.87 -28.92 1.93
N MET A 649 -40.65 -29.05 2.45
CA MET A 649 -39.65 -27.98 2.44
C MET A 649 -39.21 -27.62 1.02
N ARG A 650 -39.00 -28.63 0.16
CA ARG A 650 -38.66 -28.42 -1.26
C ARG A 650 -39.78 -27.69 -1.99
N LYS A 651 -41.05 -28.10 -1.77
CA LYS A 651 -42.22 -27.42 -2.35
C LYS A 651 -42.32 -25.98 -1.88
N SER A 652 -42.07 -25.71 -0.59
CA SER A 652 -42.03 -24.34 -0.05
C SER A 652 -40.90 -23.51 -0.64
N PHE A 653 -39.68 -24.06 -0.74
CA PHE A 653 -38.51 -23.36 -1.28
C PHE A 653 -38.69 -23.00 -2.75
N ILE A 654 -38.98 -23.99 -3.60
CA ILE A 654 -39.07 -23.78 -5.05
C ILE A 654 -40.37 -23.07 -5.42
N GLY A 655 -41.49 -23.52 -4.85
CA GLY A 655 -42.83 -23.05 -5.21
C GLY A 655 -43.23 -21.72 -4.57
N ASN A 656 -42.95 -21.53 -3.28
CA ASN A 656 -43.39 -20.32 -2.57
C ASN A 656 -42.29 -19.26 -2.54
N ILE A 657 -41.05 -19.63 -2.20
CA ILE A 657 -39.94 -18.67 -2.06
C ILE A 657 -39.41 -18.26 -3.43
N LEU A 658 -38.81 -19.18 -4.20
CA LEU A 658 -38.14 -18.83 -5.46
C LEU A 658 -39.11 -18.33 -6.52
N ALA A 659 -40.19 -19.08 -6.77
CA ALA A 659 -41.23 -18.65 -7.69
C ALA A 659 -41.89 -17.33 -7.24
N GLY A 660 -42.14 -17.13 -5.95
CA GLY A 660 -42.69 -15.89 -5.42
C GLY A 660 -41.74 -14.69 -5.59
N LEU A 661 -40.43 -14.90 -5.35
CA LEU A 661 -39.40 -13.90 -5.60
C LEU A 661 -39.32 -13.54 -7.08
N ILE A 662 -39.32 -14.52 -7.98
CA ILE A 662 -39.25 -14.30 -9.44
C ILE A 662 -40.44 -13.46 -9.95
N GLU A 663 -41.65 -13.67 -9.42
CA GLU A 663 -42.86 -12.99 -9.89
C GLU A 663 -43.02 -11.56 -9.36
N ARG A 664 -42.56 -11.33 -8.12
CA ARG A 664 -42.89 -10.12 -7.35
C ARG A 664 -41.70 -9.21 -7.08
N THR A 665 -40.46 -9.69 -7.17
CA THR A 665 -39.30 -8.83 -6.88
C THR A 665 -39.10 -7.76 -7.97
N GLY A 666 -38.84 -6.53 -7.54
CA GLY A 666 -38.34 -5.43 -8.35
C GLY A 666 -36.84 -5.18 -8.19
N ASP A 667 -36.13 -6.02 -7.42
CA ASP A 667 -34.68 -5.88 -7.21
C ASP A 667 -33.91 -6.76 -8.20
N SER A 668 -33.13 -6.12 -9.08
CA SER A 668 -32.35 -6.83 -10.09
C SER A 668 -31.20 -7.65 -9.51
N LYS A 669 -30.64 -7.29 -8.34
CA LYS A 669 -29.56 -8.07 -7.70
C LYS A 669 -30.06 -9.45 -7.25
N VAL A 670 -31.27 -9.49 -6.68
CA VAL A 670 -31.91 -10.74 -6.25
C VAL A 670 -32.23 -11.61 -7.48
N MET A 671 -32.74 -11.01 -8.56
CA MET A 671 -33.01 -11.75 -9.81
C MET A 671 -31.76 -12.33 -10.44
N ARG A 672 -30.64 -11.58 -10.44
CA ARG A 672 -29.35 -12.08 -10.92
C ARG A 672 -28.83 -13.25 -10.07
N ALA A 673 -28.95 -13.16 -8.76
CA ALA A 673 -28.57 -14.25 -7.85
C ALA A 673 -29.40 -15.52 -8.11
N ILE A 674 -30.72 -15.39 -8.27
CA ILE A 674 -31.61 -16.52 -8.61
C ILE A 674 -31.28 -17.08 -10.00
N THR A 675 -31.04 -16.23 -10.99
CA THR A 675 -30.67 -16.66 -12.36
C THR A 675 -29.36 -17.45 -12.34
N LYS A 676 -28.34 -16.96 -11.62
CA LYS A 676 -27.08 -17.67 -11.41
C LYS A 676 -27.27 -19.01 -10.70
N MET A 677 -28.15 -19.06 -9.71
CA MET A 677 -28.44 -20.29 -8.99
C MET A 677 -29.10 -21.35 -9.88
N VAL A 678 -30.05 -20.94 -10.73
CA VAL A 678 -30.69 -21.82 -11.72
C VAL A 678 -29.69 -22.25 -12.80
N GLU A 679 -28.80 -21.34 -13.22
CA GLU A 679 -27.70 -21.62 -14.12
C GLU A 679 -26.75 -22.69 -13.56
N ASP A 680 -26.31 -22.55 -12.30
CA ASP A 680 -25.46 -23.53 -11.61
C ASP A 680 -26.12 -24.92 -11.57
N TRP A 681 -27.44 -24.99 -11.27
CA TRP A 681 -28.19 -26.25 -11.24
C TRP A 681 -28.38 -26.92 -12.61
N ILE A 682 -28.25 -26.18 -13.70
CA ILE A 682 -28.40 -26.70 -15.07
C ILE A 682 -27.04 -27.10 -15.64
N LYS A 683 -26.01 -26.27 -15.42
CA LYS A 683 -24.66 -26.51 -15.94
C LYS A 683 -23.89 -27.59 -15.18
N ASN A 684 -24.12 -27.72 -13.87
CA ASN A 684 -23.34 -28.66 -13.05
C ASN A 684 -23.92 -30.08 -13.11
N LYS A 685 -23.27 -30.96 -13.89
CA LYS A 685 -23.67 -32.35 -14.14
C LYS A 685 -23.02 -33.40 -13.22
N THR A 686 -22.32 -32.99 -12.15
CA THR A 686 -21.68 -33.97 -11.23
C THR A 686 -22.75 -34.80 -10.50
N THR A 687 -22.50 -36.10 -10.27
CA THR A 687 -23.48 -37.03 -9.67
C THR A 687 -23.99 -36.57 -8.30
N ILE A 688 -23.11 -35.95 -7.50
CA ILE A 688 -23.45 -35.36 -6.20
C ILE A 688 -24.33 -34.11 -6.38
N ALA A 689 -24.03 -33.26 -7.36
CA ALA A 689 -24.84 -32.07 -7.67
C ALA A 689 -26.21 -32.43 -8.23
N ILE A 690 -26.32 -33.50 -9.03
CA ILE A 690 -27.62 -33.98 -9.57
C ILE A 690 -28.55 -34.36 -8.42
N ASN A 691 -28.07 -35.13 -7.44
CA ASN A 691 -28.82 -35.53 -6.25
C ASN A 691 -29.18 -34.34 -5.34
N GLN A 692 -28.40 -33.27 -5.39
CA GLN A 692 -28.62 -32.05 -4.63
C GLN A 692 -29.44 -30.99 -5.39
N SER A 693 -29.69 -31.18 -6.69
CA SER A 693 -30.39 -30.24 -7.55
C SER A 693 -31.91 -30.47 -7.58
N PRO A 694 -32.71 -29.47 -7.95
CA PRO A 694 -34.14 -29.66 -8.21
C PRO A 694 -34.41 -30.70 -9.30
N SER A 695 -35.61 -31.28 -9.30
CA SER A 695 -36.04 -32.15 -10.40
C SER A 695 -36.14 -31.38 -11.72
N THR A 696 -36.06 -32.09 -12.86
CA THR A 696 -36.20 -31.48 -14.20
C THR A 696 -37.50 -30.69 -14.32
N ARG A 697 -38.60 -31.20 -13.74
CA ARG A 697 -39.90 -30.51 -13.73
C ARG A 697 -39.86 -29.19 -12.97
N GLU A 698 -39.18 -29.14 -11.83
CA GLU A 698 -39.01 -27.92 -11.03
C GLU A 698 -38.12 -26.90 -11.74
N LYS A 699 -37.04 -27.35 -12.41
CA LYS A 699 -36.19 -26.50 -13.25
C LYS A 699 -37.01 -25.84 -14.37
N CYS A 700 -37.89 -26.59 -15.05
CA CYS A 700 -38.78 -26.04 -16.08
C CYS A 700 -39.69 -24.93 -15.54
N ILE A 701 -40.27 -25.12 -14.35
CA ILE A 701 -41.17 -24.13 -13.73
C ILE A 701 -40.43 -22.82 -13.44
N LEU A 702 -39.25 -22.90 -12.84
CA LEU A 702 -38.45 -21.71 -12.52
C LEU A 702 -38.02 -20.96 -13.78
N LEU A 703 -37.53 -21.68 -14.80
CA LEU A 703 -37.12 -21.10 -16.08
C LEU A 703 -38.28 -20.43 -16.83
N SER A 704 -39.45 -21.05 -16.85
CA SER A 704 -40.66 -20.46 -17.47
C SER A 704 -41.07 -19.16 -16.78
N LYS A 705 -40.97 -19.11 -15.44
CA LYS A 705 -41.25 -17.89 -14.67
C LYS A 705 -40.18 -16.82 -14.84
N LEU A 706 -38.89 -17.19 -14.94
CA LEU A 706 -37.80 -16.27 -15.23
C LEU A 706 -38.02 -15.59 -16.59
N MET A 707 -38.33 -16.38 -17.61
CA MET A 707 -38.65 -15.89 -18.96
C MET A 707 -39.74 -14.81 -18.94
N SER A 708 -40.91 -15.10 -18.37
CA SER A 708 -42.04 -14.15 -18.36
C SER A 708 -41.75 -12.87 -17.56
N ASN A 709 -40.99 -12.96 -16.46
CA ASN A 709 -40.78 -11.82 -15.56
C ASN A 709 -39.57 -10.95 -15.95
N ILE A 710 -38.49 -11.52 -16.50
CA ILE A 710 -37.31 -10.75 -16.92
C ILE A 710 -37.70 -9.79 -18.05
N GLU A 711 -38.40 -10.28 -19.07
CA GLU A 711 -38.84 -9.44 -20.21
C GLU A 711 -39.85 -8.38 -19.81
N ARG A 712 -40.80 -8.71 -18.92
CA ARG A 712 -41.88 -7.79 -18.53
C ARG A 712 -41.43 -6.73 -17.52
N ARG A 713 -40.61 -7.08 -16.54
CA ARG A 713 -40.27 -6.19 -15.41
C ARG A 713 -38.89 -5.54 -15.51
N PHE A 714 -37.94 -6.14 -16.24
CA PHE A 714 -36.55 -5.63 -16.31
C PHE A 714 -36.09 -5.35 -17.75
N PRO A 715 -36.85 -4.60 -18.58
CA PRO A 715 -36.47 -4.36 -19.98
C PRO A 715 -35.18 -3.52 -20.14
N ALA A 716 -34.81 -2.74 -19.12
CA ALA A 716 -33.62 -1.88 -19.14
C ALA A 716 -32.35 -2.55 -18.58
N ASP A 717 -32.44 -3.69 -17.89
CA ASP A 717 -31.29 -4.37 -17.29
C ASP A 717 -30.68 -5.37 -18.29
N ILE A 718 -29.79 -4.84 -19.14
CA ILE A 718 -29.20 -5.56 -20.27
C ILE A 718 -28.36 -6.76 -19.80
N GLU A 719 -27.65 -6.65 -18.70
CA GLU A 719 -26.77 -7.71 -18.21
C GLU A 719 -27.56 -8.88 -17.60
N LEU A 720 -28.66 -8.62 -16.89
CA LEU A 720 -29.55 -9.70 -16.40
C LEU A 720 -30.15 -10.47 -17.58
N ASN A 721 -30.59 -9.75 -18.61
CA ASN A 721 -31.13 -10.36 -19.82
C ASN A 721 -30.05 -11.18 -20.56
N SER A 722 -28.83 -10.65 -20.66
CA SER A 722 -27.67 -11.37 -21.22
C SER A 722 -27.40 -12.67 -20.46
N GLN A 723 -27.35 -12.64 -19.13
CA GLN A 723 -27.12 -13.83 -18.31
C GLN A 723 -28.20 -14.90 -18.53
N PHE A 724 -29.47 -14.50 -18.56
CA PHE A 724 -30.59 -15.42 -18.80
C PHE A 724 -30.54 -16.01 -20.22
N LEU A 725 -30.25 -15.19 -21.24
CA LEU A 725 -30.14 -15.66 -22.62
C LEU A 725 -28.95 -16.58 -22.83
N ASP A 726 -27.80 -16.34 -22.20
CA ASP A 726 -26.67 -17.27 -22.26
C ASP A 726 -27.00 -18.62 -21.59
N LEU A 727 -27.83 -18.63 -20.54
CA LEU A 727 -28.36 -19.87 -19.95
C LEU A 727 -29.30 -20.61 -20.93
N VAL A 728 -30.22 -19.90 -21.58
CA VAL A 728 -31.11 -20.50 -22.59
C VAL A 728 -30.29 -21.07 -23.74
N LEU A 729 -29.29 -20.34 -24.23
CA LEU A 729 -28.40 -20.81 -25.29
C LEU A 729 -27.63 -22.07 -24.88
N PHE A 730 -27.17 -22.15 -23.62
CA PHE A 730 -26.52 -23.35 -23.10
C PHE A 730 -27.44 -24.57 -23.17
N ILE A 731 -28.71 -24.43 -22.75
CA ILE A 731 -29.71 -25.51 -22.80
C ILE A 731 -29.91 -26.03 -24.23
N TYR A 732 -29.96 -25.13 -25.21
CA TYR A 732 -30.16 -25.48 -26.63
C TYR A 732 -28.91 -26.03 -27.32
N ARG A 733 -27.71 -25.84 -26.76
CA ARG A 733 -26.45 -26.39 -27.31
C ARG A 733 -26.04 -27.71 -26.67
N ASP A 734 -26.64 -28.06 -25.53
CA ASP A 734 -26.30 -29.26 -24.78
C ASP A 734 -27.05 -30.48 -25.34
N LYS A 735 -26.28 -31.49 -25.78
CA LYS A 735 -26.81 -32.70 -26.44
C LYS A 735 -27.77 -33.51 -25.58
N ASP A 736 -27.64 -33.43 -24.25
CA ASP A 736 -28.52 -34.15 -23.31
C ASP A 736 -29.87 -33.44 -23.10
N LEU A 737 -29.91 -32.13 -23.35
CA LEU A 737 -31.06 -31.26 -23.06
C LEU A 737 -31.80 -30.82 -24.33
N GLU A 738 -31.18 -30.93 -25.50
CA GLU A 738 -31.70 -30.50 -26.81
C GLU A 738 -33.07 -31.13 -27.15
N HIS A 739 -33.27 -32.41 -26.81
CA HIS A 739 -34.53 -33.14 -27.04
C HIS A 739 -35.43 -33.23 -25.81
N SER A 740 -35.18 -32.45 -24.77
CA SER A 740 -36.00 -32.46 -23.56
C SER A 740 -37.24 -31.56 -23.68
N ASP A 741 -38.26 -31.81 -22.85
CA ASP A 741 -39.43 -30.92 -22.68
C ASP A 741 -39.07 -29.47 -22.28
N LEU A 742 -37.79 -29.21 -22.01
CA LEU A 742 -37.28 -27.90 -21.66
C LEU A 742 -37.15 -27.00 -22.88
N THR A 743 -36.76 -27.52 -24.04
CA THR A 743 -36.59 -26.73 -25.26
C THR A 743 -37.94 -26.23 -25.77
N THR A 744 -38.96 -27.09 -25.79
CA THR A 744 -40.33 -26.70 -26.19
C THR A 744 -40.92 -25.61 -25.31
N LYS A 745 -40.67 -25.63 -23.99
CA LYS A 745 -41.15 -24.59 -23.06
C LYS A 745 -40.35 -23.30 -23.10
N LEU A 746 -39.11 -23.35 -23.57
CA LEU A 746 -38.21 -22.20 -23.71
C LEU A 746 -38.19 -21.60 -25.12
N GLU A 747 -39.04 -22.05 -26.03
CA GLU A 747 -39.11 -21.52 -27.40
C GLU A 747 -39.32 -20.00 -27.41
N ASN A 748 -40.20 -19.48 -26.55
CA ASN A 748 -40.41 -18.04 -26.41
C ASN A 748 -39.12 -17.30 -26.01
N ALA A 749 -38.36 -17.85 -25.05
CA ALA A 749 -37.08 -17.27 -24.62
C ALA A 749 -36.02 -17.34 -25.73
N PHE A 750 -36.03 -18.40 -26.54
CA PHE A 750 -35.14 -18.54 -27.68
C PHE A 750 -35.41 -17.48 -28.74
N LEU A 751 -36.68 -17.25 -29.07
CA LEU A 751 -37.11 -16.17 -29.98
C LEU A 751 -36.81 -14.78 -29.41
N ALA A 752 -36.88 -14.60 -28.09
CA ALA A 752 -36.43 -13.37 -27.43
C ALA A 752 -34.91 -13.15 -27.56
N GLY A 753 -34.10 -14.22 -27.57
CA GLY A 753 -32.68 -14.17 -27.89
C GLY A 753 -32.40 -13.62 -29.29
N LEU A 754 -33.21 -14.00 -30.28
CA LEU A 754 -33.15 -13.45 -31.65
C LEU A 754 -33.55 -11.97 -31.75
N ARG A 755 -34.27 -11.46 -30.75
CA ARG A 755 -34.64 -10.05 -30.60
C ARG A 755 -33.63 -9.23 -29.78
N CYS A 756 -32.65 -9.87 -29.17
CA CYS A 756 -31.75 -9.20 -28.24
C CYS A 756 -31.04 -8.00 -28.89
N ASN A 757 -30.97 -6.89 -28.16
CA ASN A 757 -30.31 -5.67 -28.62
C ASN A 757 -28.78 -5.86 -28.71
N GLN A 758 -28.22 -6.85 -28.03
CA GLN A 758 -26.81 -7.17 -28.07
C GLN A 758 -26.47 -8.03 -29.30
N PRO A 759 -25.66 -7.53 -30.26
CA PRO A 759 -25.38 -8.23 -31.52
C PRO A 759 -24.71 -9.60 -31.34
N HIS A 760 -23.77 -9.70 -30.40
CA HIS A 760 -22.98 -10.91 -30.17
C HIS A 760 -23.83 -12.07 -29.61
N ILE A 761 -24.80 -11.78 -28.72
CA ILE A 761 -25.73 -12.80 -28.21
C ILE A 761 -26.67 -13.24 -29.34
N ARG A 762 -27.28 -12.27 -30.03
CA ARG A 762 -28.20 -12.54 -31.15
C ARG A 762 -27.56 -13.44 -32.21
N GLN A 763 -26.30 -13.17 -32.56
CA GLN A 763 -25.55 -13.99 -33.51
C GLN A 763 -25.43 -15.45 -33.04
N LYS A 764 -25.09 -15.69 -31.77
CA LYS A 764 -24.96 -17.05 -31.24
C LYS A 764 -26.27 -17.85 -31.29
N PHE A 765 -27.41 -17.19 -31.05
CA PHE A 765 -28.73 -17.79 -31.17
C PHE A 765 -29.06 -18.11 -32.63
N LEU A 766 -28.77 -17.20 -33.55
CA LEU A 766 -28.96 -17.42 -34.97
C LEU A 766 -28.10 -18.56 -35.50
N GLU A 767 -26.83 -18.66 -35.08
CA GLU A 767 -25.94 -19.78 -35.44
C GLU A 767 -26.48 -21.13 -34.93
N THR A 768 -27.05 -21.16 -33.72
CA THR A 768 -27.68 -22.37 -33.19
C THR A 768 -28.93 -22.74 -33.99
N MET A 769 -29.76 -21.76 -34.37
CA MET A 769 -30.92 -21.96 -35.25
C MET A 769 -30.52 -22.37 -36.68
N GLU A 770 -29.41 -21.86 -37.18
CA GLU A 770 -28.92 -22.20 -38.53
C GLU A 770 -28.40 -23.63 -38.58
N LYS A 771 -27.75 -24.11 -37.52
CA LYS A 771 -27.24 -25.48 -37.41
C LYS A 771 -28.36 -26.51 -37.29
N SER A 772 -29.51 -26.16 -36.71
CA SER A 772 -30.64 -27.10 -36.56
C SER A 772 -31.41 -27.32 -37.86
N ILE A 773 -31.27 -26.42 -38.86
CA ILE A 773 -31.99 -26.51 -40.13
C ILE A 773 -31.01 -26.90 -41.26
N PRO A 774 -31.37 -27.87 -42.13
CA PRO A 774 -30.55 -28.22 -43.28
C PRO A 774 -30.16 -27.01 -44.15
N ARG A 775 -28.95 -27.04 -44.71
CA ARG A 775 -28.41 -25.96 -45.56
C ARG A 775 -28.92 -26.07 -47.01
N LYS A 776 -30.24 -26.24 -47.18
CA LYS A 776 -30.93 -26.25 -48.47
C LYS A 776 -32.00 -25.17 -48.48
N ILE A 777 -32.13 -24.48 -49.60
CA ILE A 777 -33.05 -23.33 -49.71
C ILE A 777 -34.52 -23.76 -49.53
N PHE A 778 -34.90 -24.91 -50.07
CA PHE A 778 -36.25 -25.45 -49.97
C PHE A 778 -36.62 -25.79 -48.52
N ASP A 779 -35.73 -26.50 -47.82
CA ASP A 779 -35.96 -26.89 -46.42
C ASP A 779 -36.07 -25.68 -45.50
N ARG A 780 -35.23 -24.65 -45.71
CA ARG A 780 -35.31 -23.39 -44.95
C ARG A 780 -36.59 -22.62 -45.24
N LEU A 781 -37.03 -22.55 -46.50
CA LEU A 781 -38.28 -21.89 -46.87
C LEU A 781 -39.49 -22.59 -46.22
N LEU A 782 -39.51 -23.92 -46.26
CA LEU A 782 -40.56 -24.74 -45.64
C LEU A 782 -40.58 -24.53 -44.12
N TYR A 783 -39.41 -24.53 -43.47
CA TYR A 783 -39.32 -24.28 -42.04
C TYR A 783 -39.85 -22.90 -41.64
N ILE A 784 -39.44 -21.84 -42.37
CA ILE A 784 -39.85 -20.45 -42.10
C ILE A 784 -41.37 -20.28 -42.26
N MET A 785 -41.97 -20.90 -43.28
CA MET A 785 -43.38 -20.68 -43.65
C MET A 785 -44.35 -21.64 -42.95
N CYS A 786 -43.95 -22.88 -42.69
CA CYS A 786 -44.86 -23.94 -42.27
C CYS A 786 -44.55 -24.54 -40.90
N SER A 787 -43.31 -24.45 -40.41
CA SER A 787 -42.91 -25.10 -39.16
C SER A 787 -42.77 -24.12 -37.99
N GLN A 788 -42.16 -22.96 -38.20
CA GLN A 788 -41.88 -22.03 -37.11
C GLN A 788 -43.08 -21.15 -36.76
N ASN A 789 -43.45 -21.09 -35.46
CA ASN A 789 -44.41 -20.12 -34.97
C ASN A 789 -43.71 -18.79 -34.65
N TRP A 790 -44.11 -17.71 -35.34
CA TRP A 790 -43.54 -16.36 -35.19
C TRP A 790 -44.36 -15.45 -34.25
N GLU A 791 -45.41 -15.96 -33.61
CA GLU A 791 -46.32 -15.16 -32.75
C GLU A 791 -45.59 -14.38 -31.65
N ASN A 792 -44.58 -14.98 -31.01
CA ASN A 792 -43.78 -14.32 -29.97
C ASN A 792 -42.89 -13.18 -30.50
N MET A 793 -42.70 -13.11 -31.82
CA MET A 793 -41.98 -12.03 -32.51
C MET A 793 -42.93 -11.05 -33.22
N ALA A 794 -44.25 -11.12 -33.00
CA ALA A 794 -45.23 -10.29 -33.70
C ALA A 794 -44.98 -8.78 -33.55
N THR A 795 -44.39 -8.33 -32.44
CA THR A 795 -44.07 -6.91 -32.21
C THR A 795 -42.77 -6.44 -32.88
N HIS A 796 -42.00 -7.36 -33.48
CA HIS A 796 -40.74 -7.05 -34.17
C HIS A 796 -40.79 -7.49 -35.64
N PHE A 797 -39.96 -6.87 -36.47
CA PHE A 797 -39.85 -7.22 -37.88
C PHE A 797 -39.08 -8.54 -38.08
N TRP A 798 -39.76 -9.66 -37.83
CA TRP A 798 -39.21 -11.02 -37.85
C TRP A 798 -38.77 -11.50 -39.24
N ILE A 799 -39.24 -10.85 -40.31
CA ILE A 799 -38.79 -11.10 -41.69
C ILE A 799 -37.28 -10.92 -41.83
N LYS A 800 -36.67 -10.04 -41.02
CA LYS A 800 -35.21 -9.88 -40.99
C LYS A 800 -34.49 -11.18 -40.66
N GLN A 801 -34.97 -11.92 -39.67
CA GLN A 801 -34.40 -13.22 -39.26
C GLN A 801 -34.61 -14.28 -40.33
N ALA A 802 -35.78 -14.28 -40.98
CA ALA A 802 -36.06 -15.16 -42.12
C ALA A 802 -35.10 -14.91 -43.30
N LEU A 803 -34.82 -13.65 -43.63
CA LEU A 803 -33.85 -13.29 -44.68
C LEU A 803 -32.43 -13.75 -44.33
N GLU A 804 -32.01 -13.58 -43.08
CA GLU A 804 -30.68 -14.01 -42.63
C GLU A 804 -30.51 -15.54 -42.71
N LEU A 805 -31.56 -16.30 -42.35
CA LEU A 805 -31.60 -17.75 -42.54
C LEU A 805 -31.53 -18.15 -44.01
N LEU A 806 -32.16 -17.40 -44.93
CA LEU A 806 -32.06 -17.68 -46.37
C LEU A 806 -30.66 -17.34 -46.91
N LEU A 807 -30.10 -16.19 -46.52
CA LEU A 807 -28.76 -15.75 -46.93
C LEU A 807 -27.65 -16.68 -46.40
N GLY A 808 -27.85 -17.35 -45.26
CA GLY A 808 -26.91 -18.35 -44.73
C GLY A 808 -26.66 -19.56 -45.66
N VAL A 809 -27.54 -19.80 -46.64
CA VAL A 809 -27.35 -20.83 -47.68
C VAL A 809 -26.27 -20.41 -48.69
N ALA A 810 -25.97 -19.11 -48.82
CA ALA A 810 -25.00 -18.61 -49.80
C ALA A 810 -23.60 -19.21 -49.57
N LEU A 811 -22.94 -19.57 -50.68
CA LEU A 811 -21.58 -20.08 -50.70
C LEU A 811 -20.59 -18.92 -50.50
N LYS A 812 -19.78 -19.00 -49.44
CA LYS A 812 -18.77 -17.97 -49.12
C LYS A 812 -17.56 -18.00 -50.05
N THR A 813 -17.37 -19.08 -50.81
CA THR A 813 -16.18 -19.35 -51.64
C THR A 813 -16.29 -18.84 -53.07
N THR A 814 -17.50 -18.48 -53.52
CA THR A 814 -17.73 -17.93 -54.85
C THR A 814 -17.52 -16.42 -54.83
N GLY A 815 -16.55 -15.94 -55.61
CA GLY A 815 -16.33 -14.50 -55.80
C GLY A 815 -17.57 -13.83 -56.39
N ILE A 816 -18.03 -12.75 -55.76
CA ILE A 816 -19.16 -11.97 -56.26
C ILE A 816 -18.65 -11.10 -57.41
N GLN A 817 -19.15 -11.33 -58.62
CA GLN A 817 -18.85 -10.51 -59.79
C GLN A 817 -20.12 -9.85 -60.31
N SER A 818 -20.01 -8.61 -60.75
CA SER A 818 -21.08 -7.95 -61.49
C SER A 818 -21.35 -8.74 -62.76
N SER A 819 -22.62 -9.01 -63.06
CA SER A 819 -23.01 -9.63 -64.33
C SER A 819 -22.73 -8.72 -65.53
N SER A 820 -22.57 -7.41 -65.30
CA SER A 820 -22.26 -6.43 -66.33
C SER A 820 -20.82 -5.91 -66.20
N PRO A 821 -19.94 -6.17 -67.18
CA PRO A 821 -18.58 -5.61 -67.22
C PRO A 821 -18.56 -4.10 -67.50
N VAL A 822 -19.69 -3.52 -67.93
CA VAL A 822 -19.83 -2.09 -68.24
C VAL A 822 -19.81 -1.22 -66.98
N ASN A 823 -20.14 -1.80 -65.82
CA ASN A 823 -20.16 -1.10 -64.53
C ASN A 823 -18.82 -1.19 -63.78
N LEU A 824 -17.79 -1.80 -64.39
CA LEU A 824 -16.45 -1.89 -63.82
C LEU A 824 -15.66 -0.64 -64.19
N LEU A 825 -15.01 -0.03 -63.20
CA LEU A 825 -14.02 1.01 -63.46
C LEU A 825 -12.86 0.40 -64.27
N PRO A 826 -12.27 1.14 -65.23
CA PRO A 826 -11.10 0.68 -65.96
C PRO A 826 -9.96 0.32 -65.00
N SER A 827 -9.36 -0.86 -65.16
CA SER A 827 -8.19 -1.27 -64.37
C SER A 827 -7.03 -0.29 -64.57
N ILE A 828 -6.15 -0.11 -63.58
CA ILE A 828 -4.92 0.69 -63.71
C ILE A 828 -4.05 0.20 -64.88
N CYS A 829 -4.12 -1.10 -65.22
CA CYS A 829 -3.43 -1.67 -66.37
C CYS A 829 -4.07 -1.31 -67.73
N SER A 830 -5.23 -0.66 -67.75
CA SER A 830 -5.88 -0.21 -69.01
C SER A 830 -5.07 0.86 -69.73
N VAL A 831 -4.24 1.63 -69.02
CA VAL A 831 -3.30 2.61 -69.61
C VAL A 831 -2.23 1.92 -70.46
N ILE A 832 -1.82 0.70 -70.09
CA ILE A 832 -0.87 -0.12 -70.88
C ILE A 832 -1.52 -0.53 -72.23
N VAL A 833 -2.84 -0.68 -72.25
CA VAL A 833 -3.61 -0.93 -73.48
C VAL A 833 -3.84 0.36 -74.28
N MET A 834 -3.40 1.53 -73.81
CA MET A 834 -3.45 2.78 -74.58
C MET A 834 -2.06 3.33 -74.97
N ALA A 835 -0.98 2.72 -74.45
CA ALA A 835 0.39 3.09 -74.81
C ALA A 835 0.78 2.63 -76.23
N ASP A 836 1.68 3.38 -76.86
CA ASP A 836 2.22 3.10 -78.20
C ASP A 836 2.95 1.75 -78.23
N SER A 837 3.05 1.12 -79.41
CA SER A 837 3.57 -0.25 -79.55
C SER A 837 4.98 -0.44 -78.98
N GLN A 838 5.77 0.63 -79.00
CA GLN A 838 7.15 0.65 -78.52
C GLN A 838 7.19 0.73 -76.98
N GLU A 839 6.39 1.60 -76.37
CA GLU A 839 6.22 1.68 -74.91
C GLU A 839 5.58 0.41 -74.34
N ARG A 840 4.61 -0.19 -75.04
CA ARG A 840 4.05 -1.51 -74.67
C ARG A 840 5.10 -2.61 -74.64
N ALA A 841 6.02 -2.62 -75.61
CA ALA A 841 7.11 -3.58 -75.67
C ALA A 841 8.09 -3.37 -74.51
N GLU A 842 8.40 -2.11 -74.16
CA GLU A 842 9.24 -1.76 -73.02
C GLU A 842 8.60 -2.14 -71.69
N TYR A 843 7.30 -1.85 -71.49
CA TYR A 843 6.55 -2.29 -70.31
C TYR A 843 6.48 -3.82 -70.20
N SER A 844 6.29 -4.53 -71.32
CA SER A 844 6.26 -5.99 -71.34
C SER A 844 7.65 -6.62 -71.08
N ALA A 845 8.72 -5.92 -71.47
CA ALA A 845 10.10 -6.31 -71.14
C ALA A 845 10.44 -6.03 -69.67
N LEU A 846 9.99 -4.91 -69.10
CA LEU A 846 10.14 -4.56 -67.68
C LEU A 846 9.42 -5.55 -66.75
N VAL A 847 8.28 -6.10 -67.17
CA VAL A 847 7.55 -7.13 -66.41
C VAL A 847 8.27 -8.48 -66.41
N LYS A 848 9.10 -8.78 -67.43
CA LYS A 848 9.76 -10.10 -67.59
C LYS A 848 11.13 -10.22 -66.92
N VAL A 849 11.79 -9.11 -66.56
CA VAL A 849 13.18 -9.11 -66.04
C VAL A 849 13.26 -9.27 -64.51
N LYS A 850 12.15 -9.53 -63.81
CA LYS A 850 12.13 -9.56 -62.34
C LYS A 850 11.60 -10.85 -61.68
N ASP A 851 11.58 -11.97 -62.41
CA ASP A 851 11.34 -13.29 -61.83
C ASP A 851 12.60 -14.15 -61.94
N GLU A 852 13.53 -13.99 -60.98
CA GLU A 852 14.41 -15.09 -60.57
C GLU A 852 13.77 -15.80 -59.34
N PRO A 853 13.88 -17.13 -59.26
CA PRO A 853 13.05 -17.96 -58.40
C PRO A 853 13.63 -18.03 -56.98
N ILE A 854 12.78 -17.87 -55.96
CA ILE A 854 13.10 -18.30 -54.59
C ILE A 854 12.14 -19.42 -54.24
N ASP A 855 12.75 -20.53 -53.83
CA ASP A 855 12.19 -21.84 -53.55
C ASP A 855 10.92 -21.83 -52.69
N MET A 856 9.97 -22.68 -53.08
CA MET A 856 8.94 -23.21 -52.21
C MET A 856 9.59 -24.14 -51.18
N GLU A 857 9.57 -23.77 -49.91
CA GLU A 857 9.43 -24.74 -48.82
C GLU A 857 8.16 -24.46 -48.01
N SER A 858 7.35 -25.50 -47.97
CA SER A 858 6.12 -25.70 -47.21
C SER A 858 6.24 -25.36 -45.72
N VAL A 859 5.24 -24.66 -45.19
CA VAL A 859 4.63 -25.07 -43.92
C VAL A 859 3.11 -24.98 -44.06
N ASP A 860 2.55 -26.14 -44.39
CA ASP A 860 1.18 -26.50 -44.10
C ASP A 860 0.86 -26.31 -42.60
N THR A 861 -0.40 -25.94 -42.38
CA THR A 861 -1.27 -26.29 -41.27
C THR A 861 -0.77 -27.35 -40.27
N ILE A 862 -1.10 -27.17 -38.98
CA ILE A 862 -1.93 -28.06 -38.13
C ILE A 862 -2.01 -27.38 -36.74
N ARG A 863 -3.16 -26.87 -36.29
CA ARG A 863 -4.28 -27.57 -35.62
C ARG A 863 -4.00 -27.98 -34.17
N ASP A 864 -4.97 -27.64 -33.33
CA ASP A 864 -5.40 -28.27 -32.07
C ASP A 864 -4.58 -28.02 -30.79
N GLU A 865 -5.09 -27.10 -29.96
CA GLU A 865 -5.78 -27.44 -28.70
C GLU A 865 -7.07 -26.60 -28.54
#